data_AF-A0A0F9M2V9-F1
#
_entry.id   AF-A0A0F9M2V9-F1
#
_cell.length_a   1.000
_cell.length_b   1.000
_cell.length_c   1.000
_cell.angle_alpha   90.00
_cell.angle_beta   90.00
_cell.angle_gamma   90.00
#
_symmetry.space_group_name_H-M   'P 1'
#
loop_
_entity.id
_entity.type
_entity.pdbx_description
1 polymer ?
#
loop_
_entity_poly.entity_id
_entity_poly.type
_entity_poly.pdbx_seq_one_letter_code
_entity_poly.pdbx_strand_id
1 'polypeptide(L)'
;MALALTATSQSQIDNRDVKIVFSFIIAGNDYTGYLLSWQNSYNVKFGASSATFTINNNDGEFGDGGSRQINVGDVVELIEQFVGDSLSYKKFYGTVERRSIRKQAGSRIINISCLDYIGTLQKWELDLTVEGTRVDITDEVLSPVYLDAPNDGMAQLFNFQNNSIANYPVPLIRIRDRNHTSEIDSQYDGYEIYYDVGQLKLGSPLNVRDNYEILTNYSYYVKGKHVEDVIEEILTQSNGYGGFLFGQTSTQQVITSHLTTTYNDEEGTTTDTLTSNSIPTTLTIETTLAQDYGAGADALFISDTAGFPETGTASVNGDIFTWSGIDSGNSLTGVSGLGNHFSGDYCDYETSYEAGQIWYLSYSNVTTTLTGADFTIPGASMRYFDKRGNNNGSYIILDTSISIANVVTCDSDYTFKTLQATGIQINRIVFRKREVENRMEAIKKVKTYLAPNYIIRTQGDNKIWASYLEQKATANYTLNLVTSHNYLEDTDLYTRTEAWAKNENPTNIMFGDDVDYTSDEEDNYTGVATQIELSYFGEEKSGVLSAWAIAQLSEAELLHQSELEHLIDYVTEKYIDTDYAGQDSTGYYIFGTPLTTVGKIILDTVTPIIYVNGVPIDNQIHQMTAVPLKIKMTTKTITEGGGKSKSVSVKTYYYYSVIFPHASIVPDKEIYLYDNQGLLRYTISPNDANVDYGSGIWTIPGVERNDIAEVLSTATYWVLYASNKVEIEYDDVLFKVHKSILPEPENVLVKATFEYWAIAIGVRNIEAIVDGRRDTQLQVEFFGEPAQGFHLATIDLGASYEIQAIDLVAGFYKPDEYRKFDVGFRMSIKSSTDNTSFYTISDKTEGFTMTGGEAVTFEEQDLGTGLTARYLKFTLDEVDRIPYGRGRFVMAMTEISVYNNIVLESEVKLIATTTLIQDVSAGATNVRVLDTSGFTEPESGETATAYIDKDVNKSFTYTDIESGNNFTGVVLESAISGSSGEYVVQTIEGDTTLYDNNTFLPKLGDRVFKKILISDRNLYNQTELDRVAKGFLREFYKNHSKMQVEVLYAPYLKVGQTVSVTDSYNNISDVKYFIESVSDRNGAYSLVLARYP
;
A
#
# COMPACT_ATOMS: atom_id res chain seq x y z
N MET A 1 31.51 17.80 17.03
CA MET A 1 32.09 18.51 18.19
C MET A 1 33.46 17.91 18.52
N ALA A 2 34.54 18.67 18.37
CA ALA A 2 35.83 18.29 18.94
C ALA A 2 35.80 18.57 20.45
N LEU A 3 36.10 17.58 21.29
CA LEU A 3 36.23 17.78 22.74
C LEU A 3 37.42 18.70 22.99
N ALA A 4 37.23 19.71 23.86
CA ALA A 4 38.32 20.58 24.26
C ALA A 4 39.36 19.75 25.03
N LEU A 5 40.62 19.76 24.56
CA LEU A 5 41.72 19.10 25.25
C LEU A 5 41.95 19.77 26.60
N THR A 6 42.22 18.99 27.64
CA THR A 6 42.62 19.55 28.93
C THR A 6 44.01 20.18 28.83
N ALA A 7 44.34 21.09 29.74
CA ALA A 7 45.67 21.71 29.79
C ALA A 7 46.80 20.67 29.94
N THR A 8 46.53 19.54 30.60
CA THR A 8 47.49 18.43 30.75
C THR A 8 47.73 17.72 29.42
N SER A 9 46.68 17.35 28.70
CA SER A 9 46.78 16.72 27.37
C SER A 9 47.41 17.65 26.35
N GLN A 10 47.04 18.94 26.35
CA GLN A 10 47.62 19.95 25.47
C GLN A 10 49.12 20.10 25.73
N SER A 11 49.54 20.19 27.01
CA SER A 11 50.96 20.28 27.38
C SER A 11 51.76 19.04 26.96
N GLN A 12 51.20 17.84 27.05
CA GLN A 12 51.88 16.62 26.58
C GLN A 12 52.05 16.60 25.06
N ILE A 13 51.03 17.04 24.32
CA ILE A 13 51.07 17.17 22.86
C ILE A 13 52.11 18.22 22.44
N ASP A 14 52.08 19.40 23.07
CA ASP A 14 52.98 20.52 22.78
C ASP A 14 54.44 20.16 23.06
N ASN A 15 54.70 19.42 24.15
CA ASN A 15 56.03 18.94 24.53
C ASN A 15 56.45 17.65 23.78
N ARG A 16 55.58 17.08 22.95
CA ARG A 16 55.77 15.78 22.27
C ARG A 16 56.12 14.63 23.25
N ASP A 17 55.65 14.71 24.49
CA ASP A 17 55.82 13.71 25.56
C ASP A 17 54.46 13.10 25.92
N VAL A 18 53.76 12.59 24.90
CA VAL A 18 52.45 11.97 25.04
C VAL A 18 52.58 10.64 25.76
N LYS A 19 52.04 10.57 26.98
CA LYS A 19 52.04 9.36 27.80
C LYS A 19 50.63 8.82 27.90
N ILE A 20 50.43 7.62 27.38
CA ILE A 20 49.14 6.93 27.36
C ILE A 20 49.20 5.76 28.32
N VAL A 21 48.15 5.60 29.12
CA VAL A 21 47.91 4.38 29.92
C VAL A 21 46.58 3.77 29.52
N PHE A 22 46.51 2.45 29.65
CA PHE A 22 45.30 1.69 29.34
C PHE A 22 44.72 1.14 30.62
N SER A 23 43.40 1.21 30.76
CA SER A 23 42.64 0.51 31.79
C SER A 23 41.83 -0.61 31.15
N PHE A 24 41.95 -1.82 31.68
CA PHE A 24 41.30 -3.01 31.16
C PHE A 24 40.29 -3.55 32.16
N ILE A 25 39.02 -3.46 31.83
CA ILE A 25 37.91 -3.74 32.73
C ILE A 25 37.11 -4.94 32.20
N ILE A 26 36.78 -5.90 33.07
CA ILE A 26 35.87 -7.00 32.75
C ILE A 26 34.78 -7.04 33.82
N ALA A 27 33.51 -7.05 33.39
CA ALA A 27 32.33 -7.03 34.25
C ALA A 27 32.39 -5.95 35.35
N GLY A 28 32.91 -4.76 35.00
CA GLY A 28 33.06 -3.62 35.90
C GLY A 28 34.29 -3.64 36.82
N ASN A 29 35.10 -4.70 36.81
CA ASN A 29 36.31 -4.82 37.63
C ASN A 29 37.58 -4.52 36.84
N ASP A 30 38.52 -3.77 37.42
CA ASP A 30 39.80 -3.42 36.79
C ASP A 30 40.82 -4.57 36.89
N TYR A 31 41.24 -5.07 35.73
CA TYR A 31 42.22 -6.14 35.53
C TYR A 31 43.47 -5.68 34.77
N THR A 32 43.75 -4.38 34.72
CA THR A 32 44.89 -3.79 34.02
C THR A 32 46.22 -4.45 34.40
N GLY A 33 46.43 -4.75 35.69
CA GLY A 33 47.65 -5.38 36.18
C GLY A 33 47.88 -6.82 35.68
N TYR A 34 46.84 -7.47 35.14
CA TYR A 34 46.91 -8.82 34.60
C TYR A 34 47.02 -8.84 33.07
N LEU A 35 46.78 -7.72 32.40
CA LEU A 35 46.83 -7.64 30.94
C LEU A 35 48.28 -7.68 30.45
N LEU A 36 48.66 -8.74 29.72
CA LEU A 36 49.99 -8.90 29.14
C LEU A 36 50.09 -8.24 27.76
N SER A 37 49.07 -8.42 26.93
CA SER A 37 48.99 -7.83 25.60
C SER A 37 47.55 -7.79 25.11
N TRP A 38 47.28 -6.93 24.14
CA TRP A 38 46.01 -6.86 23.45
C TRP A 38 46.22 -6.54 21.97
N GLN A 39 45.27 -6.98 21.16
CA GLN A 39 45.17 -6.62 19.74
C GLN A 39 43.72 -6.27 19.47
N ASN A 40 43.48 -5.12 18.85
CA ASN A 40 42.15 -4.71 18.39
C ASN A 40 42.18 -4.59 16.86
N SER A 41 41.16 -5.11 16.19
CA SER A 41 40.92 -4.97 14.77
C SER A 41 39.59 -4.28 14.55
N TYR A 42 39.61 -3.19 13.77
CA TYR A 42 38.43 -2.46 13.37
C TYR A 42 38.11 -2.75 11.91
N ASN A 43 36.88 -3.20 11.66
CA ASN A 43 36.34 -3.23 10.31
C ASN A 43 35.70 -1.87 9.99
N VAL A 44 36.47 -1.01 9.33
CA VAL A 44 36.05 0.34 8.92
C VAL A 44 34.81 0.38 8.03
N LYS A 45 34.46 -0.73 7.34
CA LYS A 45 33.22 -0.80 6.55
C LYS A 45 31.97 -0.96 7.41
N PHE A 46 32.07 -1.54 8.61
CA PHE A 46 30.90 -1.96 9.41
C PHE A 46 30.85 -1.36 10.82
N GLY A 47 31.89 -0.63 11.23
CA GLY A 47 32.01 -0.11 12.59
C GLY A 47 32.15 -1.21 13.65
N ALA A 48 32.36 -2.47 13.25
CA ALA A 48 32.56 -3.61 14.13
C ALA A 48 34.03 -3.73 14.52
N SER A 49 34.27 -4.05 15.78
CA SER A 49 35.58 -4.22 16.38
C SER A 49 35.67 -5.58 17.05
N SER A 50 36.81 -6.22 16.88
CA SER A 50 37.15 -7.45 17.59
C SER A 50 38.45 -7.21 18.32
N ALA A 51 38.53 -7.70 19.54
CA ALA A 51 39.73 -7.58 20.34
C ALA A 51 40.13 -8.93 20.91
N THR A 52 41.43 -9.21 20.92
CA THR A 52 41.99 -10.35 21.65
C THR A 52 42.84 -9.80 22.79
N PHE A 53 42.57 -10.25 24.01
CA PHE A 53 43.34 -9.89 25.19
C PHE A 53 44.05 -11.12 25.74
N THR A 54 45.35 -10.98 26.03
CA THR A 54 46.16 -12.01 26.67
C THR A 54 46.36 -11.61 28.13
N ILE A 55 45.88 -12.43 29.04
CA ILE A 55 45.87 -12.16 30.48
C ILE A 55 46.79 -13.16 31.19
N ASN A 56 47.59 -12.67 32.14
CA ASN A 56 48.38 -13.51 33.03
C ASN A 56 47.46 -14.24 34.00
N ASN A 57 47.54 -15.57 34.01
CA ASN A 57 46.75 -16.44 34.87
C ASN A 57 47.62 -17.47 35.60
N ASN A 58 48.84 -17.09 36.00
CA ASN A 58 49.75 -17.96 36.74
C ASN A 58 49.11 -18.55 38.02
N ASP A 59 48.27 -17.76 38.69
CA ASP A 59 47.60 -18.14 39.94
C ASP A 59 46.28 -18.93 39.72
N GLY A 60 45.83 -19.07 38.46
CA GLY A 60 44.62 -19.80 38.10
C GLY A 60 43.30 -19.08 38.42
N GLU A 61 43.33 -17.85 38.92
CA GLU A 61 42.16 -17.09 39.38
C GLU A 61 41.09 -16.85 38.31
N PHE A 62 41.47 -16.82 37.02
CA PHE A 62 40.56 -16.58 35.90
C PHE A 62 40.02 -17.87 35.24
N GLY A 63 40.41 -19.05 35.75
CA GLY A 63 39.94 -20.35 35.29
C GLY A 63 38.54 -20.71 35.81
N ASP A 64 38.03 -21.86 35.38
CA ASP A 64 36.73 -22.38 35.86
C ASP A 64 36.79 -22.69 37.37
N GLY A 65 35.88 -22.09 38.15
CA GLY A 65 35.88 -22.14 39.62
C GLY A 65 36.86 -21.20 40.31
N GLY A 66 37.55 -20.31 39.58
CA GLY A 66 38.44 -19.29 40.14
C GLY A 66 37.70 -18.11 40.76
N SER A 67 38.35 -17.40 41.69
CA SER A 67 37.77 -16.23 42.39
C SER A 67 37.46 -15.04 41.46
N ARG A 68 38.02 -15.05 40.24
CA ARG A 68 37.87 -14.03 39.20
C ARG A 68 37.56 -14.68 37.85
N GLN A 69 36.80 -15.76 37.86
CA GLN A 69 36.40 -16.48 36.66
C GLN A 69 35.80 -15.52 35.63
N ILE A 70 36.32 -15.59 34.39
CA ILE A 70 35.77 -14.88 33.23
C ILE A 70 34.85 -15.82 32.48
N ASN A 71 33.59 -15.42 32.30
CA ASN A 71 32.58 -16.16 31.57
C ASN A 71 32.41 -15.63 30.14
N VAL A 72 31.99 -16.52 29.24
CA VAL A 72 31.50 -16.10 27.92
C VAL A 72 30.28 -15.21 28.15
N GLY A 73 30.24 -14.04 27.50
CA GLY A 73 29.23 -13.00 27.70
C GLY A 73 29.63 -11.86 28.63
N ASP A 74 30.73 -11.98 29.41
CA ASP A 74 31.19 -10.90 30.27
C ASP A 74 31.56 -9.64 29.45
N VAL A 75 31.14 -8.46 29.93
CA VAL A 75 31.44 -7.18 29.28
C VAL A 75 32.91 -6.82 29.47
N VAL A 76 33.58 -6.44 28.39
CA VAL A 76 35.00 -6.06 28.36
C VAL A 76 35.15 -4.64 27.86
N GLU A 77 35.86 -3.80 28.61
CA GLU A 77 36.23 -2.45 28.24
C GLU A 77 37.76 -2.29 28.19
N LEU A 78 38.28 -1.74 27.09
CA LEU A 78 39.64 -1.22 27.04
C LEU A 78 39.55 0.31 26.98
N ILE A 79 40.05 0.98 27.99
CA ILE A 79 39.99 2.44 28.13
C ILE A 79 41.39 3.00 27.93
N GLU A 80 41.51 4.02 27.08
CA GLU A 80 42.73 4.76 26.79
C GLU A 80 42.65 6.14 27.46
N GLN A 81 43.69 6.52 28.22
CA GLN A 81 43.73 7.79 28.93
C GLN A 81 45.14 8.39 28.91
N PHE A 82 45.24 9.72 28.94
CA PHE A 82 46.52 10.42 29.09
C PHE A 82 46.96 10.40 30.55
N VAL A 83 48.26 10.19 30.80
CA VAL A 83 48.79 10.15 32.18
C VAL A 83 48.57 11.50 32.85
N GLY A 84 47.82 11.51 33.97
CA GLY A 84 47.52 12.73 34.72
C GLY A 84 46.35 13.55 34.15
N ASP A 85 45.61 13.03 33.18
CA ASP A 85 44.34 13.59 32.69
C ASP A 85 43.16 12.73 33.18
N SER A 86 41.99 13.34 33.38
CA SER A 86 40.72 12.66 33.66
C SER A 86 39.97 12.28 32.38
N LEU A 87 40.40 12.78 31.23
CA LEU A 87 39.81 12.46 29.94
C LEU A 87 40.18 11.02 29.52
N SER A 88 39.16 10.17 29.37
CA SER A 88 39.32 8.77 29.00
C SER A 88 38.46 8.39 27.79
N TYR A 89 38.94 7.44 26.99
CA TYR A 89 38.33 7.01 25.75
C TYR A 89 38.18 5.50 25.73
N LYS A 90 36.97 5.00 25.47
CA LYS A 90 36.75 3.55 25.29
C LYS A 90 37.33 3.12 23.93
N LYS A 91 38.53 2.56 23.95
CA LYS A 91 39.23 1.97 22.80
C LYS A 91 38.67 0.60 22.42
N PHE A 92 37.93 -0.07 23.28
CA PHE A 92 37.14 -1.26 22.93
C PHE A 92 35.99 -1.40 23.94
N TYR A 93 34.82 -1.84 23.47
CA TYR A 93 33.67 -2.11 24.32
C TYR A 93 32.87 -3.28 23.72
N GLY A 94 32.86 -4.43 24.39
CA GLY A 94 32.29 -5.67 23.83
C GLY A 94 32.05 -6.76 24.86
N THR A 95 31.84 -7.99 24.40
CA THR A 95 31.63 -9.17 25.24
C THR A 95 32.65 -10.26 24.95
N VAL A 96 33.02 -11.03 25.97
CA VAL A 96 33.86 -12.23 25.80
C VAL A 96 33.13 -13.26 24.94
N GLU A 97 33.68 -13.57 23.79
CA GLU A 97 33.14 -14.58 22.88
C GLU A 97 33.75 -15.95 23.14
N ARG A 98 35.08 -16.00 23.26
CA ARG A 98 35.82 -17.24 23.47
C ARG A 98 36.93 -17.02 24.47
N ARG A 99 37.11 -17.99 25.38
CA ARG A 99 38.30 -18.08 26.24
C ARG A 99 39.13 -19.30 25.85
N SER A 100 40.45 -19.11 25.76
CA SER A 100 41.42 -20.18 25.52
C SER A 100 42.52 -20.11 26.56
N ILE A 101 42.59 -21.13 27.41
CA ILE A 101 43.67 -21.26 28.40
C ILE A 101 44.87 -21.94 27.73
N ARG A 102 46.05 -21.32 27.79
CA ARG A 102 47.30 -21.92 27.29
C ARG A 102 48.33 -22.00 28.41
N LYS A 103 49.04 -23.12 28.46
CA LYS A 103 50.19 -23.32 29.35
C LYS A 103 51.46 -23.22 28.52
N GLN A 104 52.24 -22.17 28.74
CA GLN A 104 53.58 -22.01 28.17
C GLN A 104 54.61 -22.37 29.25
N ALA A 105 55.83 -22.76 28.86
CA ALA A 105 56.87 -23.16 29.83
C ALA A 105 57.16 -22.00 30.81
N GLY A 106 56.63 -22.09 32.04
CA GLY A 106 56.77 -21.08 33.09
C GLY A 106 55.64 -20.06 33.23
N SER A 107 54.58 -20.10 32.41
CA SER A 107 53.43 -19.20 32.56
C SER A 107 52.11 -19.83 32.10
N ARG A 108 51.03 -19.52 32.81
CA ARG A 108 49.65 -19.80 32.39
C ARG A 108 49.04 -18.50 31.91
N ILE A 109 48.51 -18.50 30.69
CA ILE A 109 47.84 -17.34 30.11
C ILE A 109 46.42 -17.72 29.70
N ILE A 110 45.53 -16.74 29.72
CA ILE A 110 44.21 -16.82 29.09
C ILE A 110 44.18 -15.85 27.93
N ASN A 111 43.84 -16.36 26.75
CA ASN A 111 43.46 -15.53 25.62
C ASN A 111 41.93 -15.42 25.63
N ILE A 112 41.41 -14.21 25.76
CA ILE A 112 40.01 -13.93 25.51
C ILE A 112 39.87 -13.26 24.16
N SER A 113 39.02 -13.83 23.31
CA SER A 113 38.56 -13.19 22.08
C SER A 113 37.24 -12.53 22.42
N CYS A 114 37.16 -11.24 22.15
CA CYS A 114 36.01 -10.40 22.41
C CYS A 114 35.50 -9.85 21.08
N LEU A 115 34.19 -9.84 20.93
CA LEU A 115 33.51 -9.12 19.87
C LEU A 115 32.83 -7.93 20.50
N ASP A 116 32.88 -6.77 19.84
CA ASP A 116 31.96 -5.72 20.21
C ASP A 116 30.51 -6.16 19.95
N TYR A 117 29.57 -5.39 20.48
CA TYR A 117 28.15 -5.72 20.35
C TYR A 117 27.69 -5.84 18.89
N ILE A 118 28.41 -5.23 17.93
CA ILE A 118 28.13 -5.34 16.49
C ILE A 118 28.66 -6.67 15.92
N GLY A 119 29.87 -7.09 16.30
CA GLY A 119 30.40 -8.42 15.95
C GLY A 119 29.60 -9.55 16.60
N THR A 120 29.05 -9.33 17.79
CA THR A 120 28.16 -10.29 18.47
C THR A 120 26.80 -10.43 17.75
N LEU A 121 26.30 -9.39 17.08
CA LEU A 121 25.08 -9.45 16.27
C LEU A 121 25.21 -10.38 15.05
N GLN A 122 26.37 -10.43 14.38
CA GLN A 122 26.64 -11.44 13.34
C GLN A 122 26.64 -12.88 13.90
N LYS A 123 26.91 -13.00 15.21
CA LYS A 123 26.72 -14.17 16.09
C LYS A 123 25.31 -14.71 16.18
N TRP A 124 24.38 -13.77 16.22
CA TRP A 124 22.97 -13.99 16.55
C TRP A 124 22.15 -14.17 15.27
N GLU A 125 22.70 -14.88 14.28
CA GLU A 125 21.90 -15.56 13.27
C GLU A 125 20.96 -16.52 14.03
N LEU A 126 19.78 -16.02 14.37
CA LEU A 126 18.61 -16.82 14.63
C LEU A 126 18.23 -17.48 13.30
N ASP A 127 19.02 -18.48 12.89
CA ASP A 127 18.49 -19.62 12.13
C ASP A 127 17.60 -20.44 13.09
N LEU A 128 16.62 -19.80 13.72
CA LEU A 128 15.42 -20.51 14.11
C LEU A 128 14.60 -20.61 12.82
N THR A 129 14.96 -21.56 11.98
CA THR A 129 13.93 -22.36 11.34
C THR A 129 13.12 -22.93 12.49
N VAL A 130 12.04 -22.25 12.89
CA VAL A 130 11.01 -22.88 13.71
C VAL A 130 10.27 -23.83 12.79
N GLU A 131 10.96 -24.90 12.45
CA GLU A 131 10.36 -26.11 11.94
C GLU A 131 9.44 -26.63 13.05
N GLY A 132 8.23 -27.10 12.70
CA GLY A 132 7.39 -27.82 13.65
C GLY A 132 8.19 -28.96 14.29
N THR A 133 7.75 -29.49 15.43
CA THR A 133 8.45 -30.63 16.05
C THR A 133 8.59 -31.73 15.01
N ARG A 134 9.84 -31.96 14.59
CA ARG A 134 10.17 -32.86 13.51
C ARG A 134 10.36 -34.25 14.08
N VAL A 135 9.57 -35.20 13.61
CA VAL A 135 9.67 -36.60 14.00
C VAL A 135 10.29 -37.37 12.84
N ASP A 136 11.36 -38.10 13.13
CA ASP A 136 12.08 -38.90 12.16
C ASP A 136 11.50 -40.31 12.12
N ILE A 137 11.07 -40.73 10.92
CA ILE A 137 10.55 -42.07 10.62
C ILE A 137 11.61 -42.82 9.82
N THR A 138 11.87 -44.06 10.22
CA THR A 138 12.87 -44.93 9.58
C THR A 138 12.25 -46.25 9.15
N ASP A 139 12.55 -46.67 7.93
CA ASP A 139 12.13 -47.92 7.29
C ASP A 139 10.59 -48.09 7.22
N GLU A 140 9.83 -47.01 7.05
CA GLU A 140 8.37 -47.10 6.84
C GLU A 140 8.06 -47.77 5.49
N VAL A 141 7.14 -48.73 5.50
CA VAL A 141 6.61 -49.36 4.29
C VAL A 141 5.41 -48.55 3.81
N LEU A 142 5.52 -47.96 2.62
CA LEU A 142 4.45 -47.13 2.05
C LEU A 142 3.26 -47.97 1.57
N SER A 143 2.05 -47.44 1.77
CA SER A 143 0.81 -48.12 1.36
C SER A 143 0.52 -47.88 -0.12
N PRO A 144 0.41 -48.93 -0.96
CA PRO A 144 0.19 -48.75 -2.40
C PRO A 144 -1.23 -48.32 -2.74
N VAL A 145 -1.37 -47.41 -3.71
CA VAL A 145 -2.63 -47.09 -4.39
C VAL A 145 -2.66 -47.87 -5.70
N TYR A 146 -3.47 -48.93 -5.72
CA TYR A 146 -3.57 -49.84 -6.86
C TYR A 146 -4.23 -49.17 -8.08
N LEU A 147 -3.75 -49.51 -9.27
CA LEU A 147 -4.38 -49.11 -10.53
C LEU A 147 -5.64 -49.94 -10.80
N ASP A 148 -6.56 -49.40 -11.60
CA ASP A 148 -7.74 -50.14 -12.05
C ASP A 148 -7.37 -51.35 -12.92
N ALA A 149 -8.28 -52.32 -12.97
CA ALA A 149 -8.17 -53.47 -13.86
C ALA A 149 -7.98 -53.00 -15.33
N PRO A 150 -7.05 -53.60 -16.10
CA PRO A 150 -6.40 -54.89 -15.85
C PRO A 150 -5.07 -54.84 -15.06
N ASN A 151 -4.66 -53.69 -14.53
CA ASN A 151 -3.36 -53.51 -13.85
C ASN A 151 -3.48 -53.51 -12.32
N ASP A 152 -4.44 -54.25 -11.76
CA ASP A 152 -4.78 -54.28 -10.32
C ASP A 152 -3.66 -54.86 -9.43
N GLY A 153 -2.60 -55.41 -10.02
CA GLY A 153 -1.37 -55.79 -9.33
C GLY A 153 -0.31 -54.69 -9.25
N MET A 154 -0.50 -53.56 -9.93
CA MET A 154 0.47 -52.48 -10.05
C MET A 154 0.04 -51.25 -9.26
N ALA A 155 1.02 -50.53 -8.70
CA ALA A 155 0.81 -49.23 -8.08
C ALA A 155 1.86 -48.24 -8.60
N GLN A 156 1.42 -47.02 -8.88
CA GLN A 156 2.30 -45.89 -9.21
C GLN A 156 2.33 -44.84 -8.09
N LEU A 157 1.27 -44.78 -7.29
CA LEU A 157 1.10 -43.88 -6.16
C LEU A 157 1.18 -44.68 -4.86
N PHE A 158 1.80 -44.09 -3.85
CA PHE A 158 2.01 -44.68 -2.54
C PHE A 158 1.76 -43.63 -1.47
N ASN A 159 1.00 -43.98 -0.44
CA ASN A 159 0.70 -43.10 0.68
C ASN A 159 1.71 -43.32 1.81
N PHE A 160 2.24 -42.23 2.35
CA PHE A 160 2.92 -42.22 3.64
C PHE A 160 1.90 -42.47 4.77
N GLN A 161 2.35 -42.98 5.93
CA GLN A 161 1.43 -43.11 7.09
C GLN A 161 1.17 -41.77 7.77
N ASN A 162 2.09 -40.81 7.58
CA ASN A 162 1.99 -39.48 8.17
C ASN A 162 1.79 -38.41 7.08
N ASN A 163 0.88 -37.48 7.31
CA ASN A 163 0.69 -36.30 6.48
C ASN A 163 1.73 -35.22 6.87
N SER A 164 1.90 -34.17 6.05
CA SER A 164 2.85 -33.06 6.32
C SER A 164 4.32 -33.49 6.34
N ILE A 165 4.74 -34.19 5.30
CA ILE A 165 6.12 -34.63 5.09
C ILE A 165 7.05 -33.40 5.09
N ALA A 166 8.14 -33.46 5.85
CA ALA A 166 9.12 -32.40 5.87
C ALA A 166 9.89 -32.39 4.55
N ASN A 167 10.06 -31.21 3.97
CA ASN A 167 10.80 -31.05 2.71
C ASN A 167 12.32 -31.20 2.91
N TYR A 168 12.79 -31.22 4.17
CA TYR A 168 14.19 -31.36 4.51
C TYR A 168 14.42 -32.20 5.80
N PRO A 169 15.29 -33.23 5.77
CA PRO A 169 15.90 -33.80 4.58
C PRO A 169 14.85 -34.44 3.66
N VAL A 170 15.09 -34.45 2.34
CA VAL A 170 14.21 -35.08 1.36
C VAL A 170 14.02 -36.56 1.72
N PRO A 171 12.80 -37.12 1.66
CA PRO A 171 12.56 -38.53 1.96
C PRO A 171 13.46 -39.46 1.14
N LEU A 172 14.13 -40.39 1.82
CA LEU A 172 15.00 -41.39 1.22
C LEU A 172 14.17 -42.60 0.80
N ILE A 173 13.89 -42.71 -0.51
CA ILE A 173 13.07 -43.79 -1.07
C ILE A 173 13.95 -44.98 -1.49
N ARG A 174 13.60 -46.17 -1.01
CA ARG A 174 14.24 -47.46 -1.33
C ARG A 174 13.19 -48.47 -1.79
N ILE A 175 13.50 -49.24 -2.82
CA ILE A 175 12.63 -50.33 -3.27
C ILE A 175 13.21 -51.64 -2.75
N ARG A 176 12.38 -52.47 -2.10
CA ARG A 176 12.75 -53.80 -1.62
C ARG A 176 11.99 -54.86 -2.41
N ASP A 177 12.72 -55.81 -2.97
CA ASP A 177 12.14 -57.04 -3.51
C ASP A 177 11.78 -57.97 -2.34
N ARG A 178 10.51 -58.32 -2.22
CA ARG A 178 9.98 -59.22 -1.18
C ARG A 178 10.62 -60.60 -1.25
N ASN A 179 11.12 -61.01 -2.42
CA ASN A 179 11.74 -62.31 -2.64
C ASN A 179 13.26 -62.32 -2.37
N HIS A 180 13.91 -61.15 -2.29
CA HIS A 180 15.35 -61.01 -2.12
C HIS A 180 15.70 -59.97 -1.04
N THR A 181 15.41 -60.31 0.23
CA THR A 181 15.51 -59.39 1.38
C THR A 181 16.93 -58.90 1.72
N SER A 182 17.98 -59.47 1.11
CA SER A 182 19.38 -59.08 1.33
C SER A 182 19.88 -57.95 0.43
N GLU A 183 19.10 -57.56 -0.59
CA GLU A 183 19.46 -56.50 -1.54
C GLU A 183 18.43 -55.37 -1.41
N ILE A 184 18.78 -54.35 -0.60
CA ILE A 184 18.03 -53.09 -0.55
C ILE A 184 18.72 -52.14 -1.51
N ASP A 185 18.02 -51.68 -2.54
CA ASP A 185 18.58 -50.76 -3.53
C ASP A 185 18.94 -49.40 -2.88
N SER A 186 20.04 -48.80 -3.32
CA SER A 186 20.74 -47.77 -2.52
C SER A 186 20.00 -46.44 -2.41
N GLN A 187 19.20 -46.06 -3.41
CA GLN A 187 18.35 -44.87 -3.47
C GLN A 187 17.71 -44.88 -4.88
N TYR A 188 16.40 -44.70 -5.01
CA TYR A 188 15.74 -44.61 -6.33
C TYR A 188 15.52 -43.14 -6.70
N ASP A 189 16.12 -42.57 -7.75
CA ASP A 189 16.02 -41.12 -8.02
C ASP A 189 14.84 -40.71 -8.95
N GLY A 190 13.94 -41.64 -9.29
CA GLY A 190 12.89 -41.45 -10.30
C GLY A 190 11.48 -41.17 -9.75
N TYR A 191 11.36 -40.42 -8.66
CA TYR A 191 10.09 -40.18 -7.96
C TYR A 191 9.75 -38.70 -7.78
N GLU A 192 8.47 -38.43 -7.55
CA GLU A 192 7.91 -37.15 -7.15
C GLU A 192 7.18 -37.34 -5.81
N ILE A 193 7.32 -36.39 -4.88
CA ILE A 193 6.61 -36.40 -3.60
C ILE A 193 5.64 -35.23 -3.58
N TYR A 194 4.37 -35.55 -3.35
CA TYR A 194 3.31 -34.59 -3.06
C TYR A 194 3.26 -34.41 -1.53
N TYR A 195 4.03 -33.44 -1.05
CA TYR A 195 4.24 -33.19 0.39
C TYR A 195 2.96 -32.77 1.13
N ASP A 196 2.04 -32.12 0.42
CA ASP A 196 0.75 -31.62 0.90
C ASP A 196 -0.24 -32.76 1.21
N VAL A 197 -0.29 -33.78 0.35
CA VAL A 197 -1.19 -34.93 0.48
C VAL A 197 -0.52 -36.19 1.04
N GLY A 198 0.79 -36.13 1.33
CA GLY A 198 1.54 -37.27 1.85
C GLY A 198 1.60 -38.44 0.85
N GLN A 199 1.87 -38.14 -0.42
CA GLN A 199 1.94 -39.16 -1.47
C GLN A 199 3.28 -39.17 -2.21
N LEU A 200 3.76 -40.38 -2.52
CA LEU A 200 4.89 -40.64 -3.40
C LEU A 200 4.38 -41.15 -4.75
N LYS A 201 4.84 -40.55 -5.84
CA LYS A 201 4.59 -41.02 -7.21
C LYS A 201 5.87 -41.49 -7.87
N LEU A 202 5.85 -42.71 -8.39
CA LEU A 202 6.95 -43.23 -9.19
C LEU A 202 6.81 -42.83 -10.66
N GLY A 203 7.93 -42.60 -11.34
CA GLY A 203 7.96 -42.40 -12.80
C GLY A 203 7.46 -43.61 -13.61
N SER A 204 7.31 -44.79 -13.00
CA SER A 204 6.72 -45.99 -13.63
C SER A 204 6.00 -46.87 -12.59
N PRO A 205 4.90 -47.55 -12.95
CA PRO A 205 4.19 -48.44 -12.03
C PRO A 205 5.04 -49.65 -11.60
N LEU A 206 4.89 -50.05 -10.35
CA LEU A 206 5.59 -51.17 -9.72
C LEU A 206 4.62 -52.30 -9.39
N ASN A 207 4.99 -53.56 -9.62
CA ASN A 207 4.18 -54.71 -9.18
C ASN A 207 4.38 -54.95 -7.69
N VAL A 208 3.48 -54.39 -6.89
CA VAL A 208 3.56 -54.40 -5.42
C VAL A 208 2.64 -55.41 -4.76
N ARG A 209 1.78 -56.07 -5.55
CA ARG A 209 0.99 -57.19 -5.06
C ARG A 209 1.88 -58.38 -4.75
N ASP A 210 2.80 -58.69 -5.66
CA ASP A 210 3.56 -59.95 -5.59
C ASP A 210 5.05 -59.76 -5.30
N ASN A 211 5.67 -58.66 -5.75
CA ASN A 211 7.14 -58.63 -5.88
C ASN A 211 7.83 -57.55 -5.06
N TYR A 212 7.31 -56.32 -5.01
CA TYR A 212 8.05 -55.20 -4.46
C TYR A 212 7.29 -54.43 -3.38
N GLU A 213 8.03 -53.75 -2.51
CA GLU A 213 7.52 -52.75 -1.59
C GLU A 213 8.46 -51.55 -1.52
N ILE A 214 7.92 -50.40 -1.10
CA ILE A 214 8.70 -49.17 -0.98
C ILE A 214 8.95 -48.90 0.50
N LEU A 215 10.23 -48.73 0.84
CA LEU A 215 10.71 -48.31 2.14
C LEU A 215 11.11 -46.84 2.07
N THR A 216 10.79 -46.07 3.09
CA THR A 216 11.20 -44.67 3.19
C THR A 216 11.82 -44.35 4.54
N ASN A 217 12.84 -43.49 4.54
CA ASN A 217 13.21 -42.72 5.73
C ASN A 217 12.86 -41.27 5.47
N TYR A 218 12.07 -40.68 6.34
CA TYR A 218 11.63 -39.30 6.17
C TYR A 218 11.43 -38.65 7.52
N SER A 219 11.33 -37.33 7.48
CA SER A 219 10.86 -36.57 8.62
C SER A 219 9.48 -36.00 8.28
N TYR A 220 8.61 -35.86 9.26
CA TYR A 220 7.38 -35.09 9.11
C TYR A 220 7.26 -34.08 10.24
N TYR A 221 6.49 -33.03 9.97
CA TYR A 221 6.14 -32.08 11.02
C TYR A 221 4.92 -32.60 11.74
N VAL A 222 5.02 -32.75 13.06
CA VAL A 222 3.83 -32.89 13.91
C VAL A 222 2.92 -31.70 13.59
N LYS A 223 1.65 -31.98 13.29
CA LYS A 223 0.64 -31.03 12.76
C LYS A 223 0.83 -29.61 13.30
N GLY A 224 0.88 -28.65 12.38
CA GLY A 224 1.43 -27.31 12.60
C GLY A 224 0.89 -26.58 13.83
N LYS A 225 1.78 -25.94 14.59
CA LYS A 225 1.40 -24.93 15.58
C LYS A 225 0.82 -23.72 14.84
N HIS A 226 -0.18 -23.06 15.40
CA HIS A 226 -0.61 -21.75 14.90
C HIS A 226 0.58 -20.78 14.94
N VAL A 227 0.65 -19.84 14.00
CA VAL A 227 1.76 -18.87 13.92
C VAL A 227 1.91 -18.08 15.23
N GLU A 228 0.78 -17.80 15.88
CA GLU A 228 0.67 -17.20 17.21
C GLU A 228 1.37 -18.04 18.30
N ASP A 229 1.20 -19.36 18.26
CA ASP A 229 1.84 -20.28 19.22
C ASP A 229 3.36 -20.37 18.97
N VAL A 230 3.78 -20.31 17.70
CA VAL A 230 5.19 -20.23 17.32
C VAL A 230 5.84 -18.94 17.82
N ILE A 231 5.16 -17.80 17.64
CA ILE A 231 5.65 -16.50 18.11
C ILE A 231 5.74 -16.47 19.63
N GLU A 232 4.74 -16.98 20.35
CA GLU A 232 4.79 -17.10 21.81
C GLU A 232 5.96 -17.97 22.28
N GLU A 233 6.21 -19.10 21.62
CA GLU A 233 7.35 -19.96 21.92
C GLU A 233 8.68 -19.24 21.67
N ILE A 234 8.81 -18.48 20.59
CA ILE A 234 9.99 -17.65 20.33
C ILE A 234 10.18 -16.64 21.46
N LEU A 235 9.12 -15.91 21.84
CA LEU A 235 9.16 -14.86 22.86
C LEU A 235 9.54 -15.40 24.25
N THR A 236 9.20 -16.65 24.54
CA THR A 236 9.45 -17.31 25.84
C THR A 236 10.85 -17.91 25.98
N GLN A 237 11.64 -17.99 24.90
CA GLN A 237 13.04 -18.45 24.98
C GLN A 237 13.94 -17.44 25.70
N SER A 238 14.92 -17.95 26.48
CA SER A 238 15.81 -17.13 27.33
C SER A 238 16.72 -16.15 26.55
N ASN A 239 16.94 -16.42 25.26
CA ASN A 239 17.65 -15.58 24.29
C ASN A 239 16.73 -15.02 23.18
N GLY A 240 15.43 -15.33 23.21
CA GLY A 240 14.41 -14.97 22.23
C GLY A 240 13.49 -13.86 22.74
N TYR A 241 14.02 -12.65 22.93
CA TYR A 241 13.22 -11.39 23.00
C TYR A 241 12.35 -11.10 24.23
N GLY A 242 12.07 -12.05 25.11
CA GLY A 242 11.05 -11.94 26.17
C GLY A 242 11.19 -10.82 27.22
N GLY A 243 12.36 -10.22 27.42
CA GLY A 243 12.54 -9.15 28.41
C GLY A 243 12.68 -7.73 27.84
N PHE A 244 12.72 -7.59 26.50
CA PHE A 244 13.28 -6.37 25.87
C PHE A 244 12.44 -5.78 24.75
N LEU A 245 11.30 -6.38 24.39
CA LEU A 245 10.36 -5.82 23.43
C LEU A 245 9.43 -4.80 24.13
N PHE A 246 9.08 -3.73 23.42
CA PHE A 246 8.15 -2.63 23.76
C PHE A 246 8.15 -2.06 25.20
N GLY A 247 9.24 -2.24 25.96
CA GLY A 247 9.41 -1.71 27.31
C GLY A 247 8.70 -2.49 28.42
N GLN A 248 8.16 -3.69 28.14
CA GLN A 248 7.53 -4.53 29.16
C GLN A 248 8.57 -5.20 30.07
N THR A 249 8.15 -5.53 31.29
CA THR A 249 9.04 -6.08 32.33
C THR A 249 9.15 -7.61 32.30
N SER A 250 8.38 -8.29 31.44
CA SER A 250 8.39 -9.74 31.29
C SER A 250 7.81 -10.19 29.95
N THR A 251 8.15 -11.41 29.53
CA THR A 251 7.61 -12.02 28.32
C THR A 251 6.09 -12.12 28.38
N GLN A 252 5.56 -12.47 29.55
CA GLN A 252 4.12 -12.62 29.74
C GLN A 252 3.39 -11.32 29.46
N GLN A 253 3.96 -10.17 29.85
CA GLN A 253 3.39 -8.87 29.53
C GLN A 253 3.46 -8.57 28.03
N VAL A 254 4.52 -9.00 27.32
CA VAL A 254 4.58 -8.85 25.86
C VAL A 254 3.47 -9.66 25.18
N ILE A 255 3.27 -10.91 25.60
CA ILE A 255 2.22 -11.80 25.07
C ILE A 255 0.83 -11.21 25.35
N THR A 256 0.57 -10.84 26.60
CA THR A 256 -0.74 -10.32 27.02
C THR A 256 -1.07 -8.97 26.38
N SER A 257 -0.08 -8.10 26.15
CA SER A 257 -0.33 -6.77 25.58
C SER A 257 -0.34 -6.72 24.06
N HIS A 258 0.28 -7.70 23.37
CA HIS A 258 0.50 -7.59 21.92
C HIS A 258 0.09 -8.83 21.12
N LEU A 259 -0.20 -9.97 21.75
CA LEU A 259 -0.65 -11.19 21.07
C LEU A 259 -2.03 -11.69 21.54
N THR A 260 -2.58 -11.06 22.59
CA THR A 260 -3.88 -11.42 23.16
C THR A 260 -4.75 -10.18 23.15
N THR A 261 -6.00 -10.33 22.71
CA THR A 261 -7.02 -9.29 22.79
C THR A 261 -8.33 -9.89 23.29
N THR A 262 -9.33 -9.04 23.57
CA THR A 262 -10.69 -9.47 23.89
C THR A 262 -11.63 -9.09 22.74
N TYR A 263 -12.72 -9.84 22.58
CA TYR A 263 -13.75 -9.52 21.59
C TYR A 263 -14.32 -8.11 21.83
N ASN A 264 -14.54 -7.75 23.09
CA ASN A 264 -15.00 -6.43 23.46
C ASN A 264 -14.03 -5.29 23.15
N ASP A 265 -12.72 -5.52 23.24
CA ASP A 265 -11.73 -4.50 22.87
C ASP A 265 -11.66 -4.27 21.35
N GLU A 266 -11.83 -5.33 20.54
CA GLU A 266 -11.79 -5.23 19.06
C GLU A 266 -13.09 -4.66 18.48
N GLU A 267 -14.24 -5.24 18.84
CA GLU A 267 -15.54 -4.87 18.24
C GLU A 267 -16.30 -3.80 19.05
N GLY A 268 -15.86 -3.50 20.27
CA GLY A 268 -16.55 -2.56 21.17
C GLY A 268 -17.86 -3.11 21.76
N THR A 269 -18.10 -4.42 21.65
CA THR A 269 -19.31 -5.09 22.14
C THR A 269 -18.97 -6.39 22.87
N THR A 270 -19.81 -6.81 23.84
CA THR A 270 -19.64 -8.09 24.56
C THR A 270 -20.43 -9.24 23.96
N THR A 271 -21.11 -9.01 22.83
CA THR A 271 -22.00 -9.98 22.19
C THR A 271 -21.54 -10.26 20.78
N ASP A 272 -21.14 -11.51 20.52
CA ASP A 272 -20.72 -11.99 19.20
C ASP A 272 -21.86 -12.75 18.53
N THR A 273 -22.15 -12.45 17.26
CA THR A 273 -23.16 -13.16 16.48
C THR A 273 -22.48 -14.22 15.62
N LEU A 274 -22.74 -15.49 15.91
CA LEU A 274 -22.07 -16.60 15.26
C LEU A 274 -22.62 -16.84 13.85
N THR A 275 -21.74 -17.29 12.95
CA THR A 275 -22.11 -17.66 11.56
C THR A 275 -22.35 -19.16 11.47
N SER A 276 -23.47 -19.60 10.89
CA SER A 276 -23.76 -21.04 10.74
C SER A 276 -23.09 -21.68 9.52
N ASN A 277 -22.90 -23.00 9.57
CA ASN A 277 -22.64 -23.77 8.36
C ASN A 277 -23.91 -23.85 7.48
N SER A 278 -23.83 -23.36 6.25
CA SER A 278 -24.95 -23.33 5.30
C SER A 278 -25.20 -24.66 4.58
N ILE A 279 -24.24 -25.56 4.61
CA ILE A 279 -24.28 -26.90 4.02
C ILE A 279 -23.76 -27.92 5.03
N PRO A 280 -24.06 -29.22 4.86
CA PRO A 280 -23.43 -30.26 5.67
C PRO A 280 -21.90 -30.16 5.60
N THR A 281 -21.25 -30.16 6.76
CA THR A 281 -19.80 -29.97 6.88
C THR A 281 -19.22 -31.15 7.64
N THR A 282 -18.18 -31.76 7.09
CA THR A 282 -17.38 -32.77 7.79
C THR A 282 -16.31 -32.09 8.61
N LEU A 283 -16.26 -32.40 9.91
CA LEU A 283 -15.24 -31.92 10.82
C LEU A 283 -14.49 -33.09 11.43
N THR A 284 -13.19 -32.87 11.65
CA THR A 284 -12.33 -33.75 12.43
C THR A 284 -12.19 -33.16 13.82
N ILE A 285 -12.62 -33.90 14.85
CA ILE A 285 -12.37 -33.60 16.26
C ILE A 285 -11.08 -34.30 16.63
N GLU A 286 -10.14 -33.55 17.20
CA GLU A 286 -8.79 -34.06 17.49
C GLU A 286 -8.47 -33.97 18.97
N THR A 287 -7.76 -34.98 19.44
CA THR A 287 -7.26 -35.09 20.81
C THR A 287 -5.92 -35.83 20.79
N THR A 288 -5.24 -35.96 21.93
CA THR A 288 -3.96 -36.65 22.03
C THR A 288 -4.03 -37.86 22.94
N LEU A 289 -3.21 -38.88 22.68
CA LEU A 289 -3.09 -40.04 23.55
C LEU A 289 -2.44 -39.65 24.88
N ALA A 290 -3.09 -40.01 25.99
CA ALA A 290 -2.59 -39.70 27.33
C ALA A 290 -1.41 -40.58 27.78
N GLN A 291 -1.13 -41.67 27.07
CA GLN A 291 -0.07 -42.65 27.37
C GLN A 291 0.24 -43.52 26.14
N ASP A 292 1.26 -44.38 26.23
CA ASP A 292 1.63 -45.31 25.14
C ASP A 292 0.67 -46.53 25.09
N TYR A 293 0.47 -47.09 23.88
CA TYR A 293 -0.37 -48.27 23.63
C TYR A 293 0.32 -49.27 22.72
N GLY A 294 0.11 -50.56 23.03
CA GLY A 294 0.45 -51.66 22.15
C GLY A 294 -0.75 -52.11 21.30
N ALA A 295 -0.47 -52.81 20.20
CA ALA A 295 -1.47 -53.37 19.32
C ALA A 295 -2.48 -54.25 20.09
N GLY A 296 -3.77 -54.03 19.82
CA GLY A 296 -4.87 -54.78 20.44
C GLY A 296 -5.32 -54.29 21.81
N ALA A 297 -5.01 -53.03 22.17
CA ALA A 297 -5.58 -52.38 23.35
C ALA A 297 -7.12 -52.38 23.30
N ASP A 298 -7.78 -52.69 24.43
CA ASP A 298 -9.24 -52.72 24.58
C ASP A 298 -9.83 -51.38 25.05
N ALA A 299 -8.97 -50.46 25.50
CA ALA A 299 -9.31 -49.11 25.87
C ALA A 299 -8.21 -48.12 25.45
N LEU A 300 -8.62 -46.90 25.09
CA LEU A 300 -7.74 -45.81 24.67
C LEU A 300 -8.04 -44.57 25.53
N PHE A 301 -7.11 -44.20 26.39
CA PHE A 301 -7.14 -42.93 27.14
C PHE A 301 -6.61 -41.80 26.27
N ILE A 302 -7.50 -40.86 26.00
CA ILE A 302 -7.26 -39.63 25.26
C ILE A 302 -7.31 -38.44 26.22
N SER A 303 -6.76 -37.30 25.82
CA SER A 303 -6.69 -36.13 26.70
C SER A 303 -8.06 -35.49 26.93
N ASP A 304 -8.98 -35.59 25.96
CA ASP A 304 -10.37 -35.13 26.07
C ASP A 304 -11.31 -35.97 25.20
N THR A 305 -12.42 -36.43 25.78
CA THR A 305 -13.49 -37.16 25.05
C THR A 305 -14.60 -36.24 24.56
N ALA A 306 -14.57 -34.95 24.90
CA ALA A 306 -15.57 -33.99 24.45
C ALA A 306 -15.70 -34.00 22.92
N GLY A 307 -16.95 -34.08 22.44
CA GLY A 307 -17.26 -34.15 21.00
C GLY A 307 -17.34 -35.56 20.42
N PHE A 308 -16.67 -36.56 21.02
CA PHE A 308 -16.77 -37.95 20.57
C PHE A 308 -18.19 -38.52 20.87
N PRO A 309 -18.80 -39.31 19.96
CA PRO A 309 -20.01 -40.07 20.26
C PRO A 309 -19.72 -41.28 21.15
N GLU A 310 -20.75 -41.83 21.82
CA GLU A 310 -20.61 -43.04 22.66
C GLU A 310 -20.00 -44.22 21.90
N THR A 311 -20.22 -44.31 20.58
CA THR A 311 -19.63 -45.33 19.69
C THR A 311 -19.21 -44.67 18.38
N GLY A 312 -18.11 -45.11 17.77
CA GLY A 312 -17.66 -44.53 16.50
C GLY A 312 -16.42 -45.19 15.89
N THR A 313 -15.88 -44.54 14.87
CA THR A 313 -14.62 -44.89 14.18
C THR A 313 -13.71 -43.66 14.16
N ALA A 314 -12.45 -43.83 14.53
CA ALA A 314 -11.44 -42.77 14.61
C ALA A 314 -10.11 -43.31 14.09
N SER A 315 -9.11 -42.45 13.95
CA SER A 315 -7.76 -42.84 13.57
C SER A 315 -6.71 -42.25 14.49
N VAL A 316 -5.64 -42.99 14.76
CA VAL A 316 -4.41 -42.44 15.35
C VAL A 316 -3.31 -42.52 14.31
N ASN A 317 -2.73 -41.39 13.90
CA ASN A 317 -1.68 -41.35 12.86
C ASN A 317 -2.03 -42.20 11.62
N GLY A 318 -3.29 -42.11 11.15
CA GLY A 318 -3.80 -42.86 9.99
C GLY A 318 -4.25 -44.31 10.25
N ASP A 319 -4.01 -44.86 11.45
CA ASP A 319 -4.45 -46.20 11.85
C ASP A 319 -5.89 -46.18 12.37
N ILE A 320 -6.82 -46.80 11.63
CA ILE A 320 -8.26 -46.72 11.88
C ILE A 320 -8.69 -47.73 12.94
N PHE A 321 -9.39 -47.27 13.97
CA PHE A 321 -9.96 -48.10 15.03
C PHE A 321 -11.43 -47.76 15.30
N THR A 322 -12.16 -48.70 15.91
CA THR A 322 -13.54 -48.52 16.37
C THR A 322 -13.62 -48.58 17.89
N TRP A 323 -14.57 -47.88 18.51
CA TRP A 323 -14.88 -48.00 19.94
C TRP A 323 -16.39 -48.17 20.19
N SER A 324 -16.74 -48.70 21.36
CA SER A 324 -18.14 -49.02 21.74
C SER A 324 -18.63 -48.34 23.02
N GLY A 325 -17.80 -47.52 23.67
CA GLY A 325 -18.19 -46.74 24.84
C GLY A 325 -17.23 -45.61 25.16
N ILE A 326 -17.69 -44.66 25.98
CA ILE A 326 -16.87 -43.63 26.61
C ILE A 326 -17.06 -43.71 28.12
N ASP A 327 -15.96 -43.88 28.85
CA ASP A 327 -15.96 -43.90 30.32
C ASP A 327 -15.63 -42.51 30.90
N SER A 328 -15.96 -42.27 32.17
CA SER A 328 -15.83 -40.97 32.87
C SER A 328 -14.40 -40.46 33.10
N GLY A 329 -13.40 -41.06 32.46
CA GLY A 329 -11.97 -40.75 32.61
C GLY A 329 -11.28 -40.46 31.29
N ASN A 330 -12.00 -39.88 30.32
CA ASN A 330 -11.53 -39.65 28.95
C ASN A 330 -11.00 -40.92 28.26
N SER A 331 -11.70 -42.03 28.44
CA SER A 331 -11.33 -43.34 27.88
C SER A 331 -12.38 -43.80 26.86
N LEU A 332 -11.93 -44.09 25.65
CA LEU A 332 -12.70 -44.83 24.66
C LEU A 332 -12.57 -46.33 24.97
N THR A 333 -13.69 -47.03 25.16
CA THR A 333 -13.72 -48.44 25.57
C THR A 333 -14.23 -49.36 24.47
N GLY A 334 -13.82 -50.64 24.51
CA GLY A 334 -14.12 -51.61 23.46
C GLY A 334 -13.39 -51.28 22.15
N VAL A 335 -12.15 -50.79 22.27
CA VAL A 335 -11.31 -50.42 21.15
C VAL A 335 -10.91 -51.66 20.35
N SER A 336 -11.00 -51.58 19.02
CA SER A 336 -10.60 -52.65 18.10
C SER A 336 -9.98 -52.06 16.84
N GLY A 337 -8.91 -52.68 16.34
CA GLY A 337 -8.19 -52.24 15.14
C GLY A 337 -6.93 -51.41 15.40
N LEU A 338 -6.70 -50.97 16.64
CA LEU A 338 -5.56 -50.11 16.99
C LEU A 338 -4.21 -50.87 17.06
N GLY A 339 -3.21 -50.33 16.38
CA GLY A 339 -1.80 -50.72 16.38
C GLY A 339 -1.00 -50.15 17.56
N ASN A 340 0.33 -50.02 17.40
CA ASN A 340 1.20 -49.45 18.42
C ASN A 340 1.27 -47.92 18.24
N HIS A 341 1.04 -47.18 19.32
CA HIS A 341 1.06 -45.71 19.34
C HIS A 341 1.66 -45.20 20.65
N PHE A 342 2.17 -43.97 20.66
CA PHE A 342 2.85 -43.35 21.79
C PHE A 342 2.02 -42.21 22.40
N SER A 343 2.31 -41.88 23.66
CA SER A 343 1.75 -40.71 24.33
C SER A 343 2.04 -39.46 23.52
N GLY A 344 1.00 -38.64 23.30
CA GLY A 344 1.08 -37.43 22.48
C GLY A 344 0.71 -37.63 21.02
N ASP A 345 0.55 -38.86 20.53
CA ASP A 345 0.01 -39.11 19.19
C ASP A 345 -1.41 -38.56 19.06
N TYR A 346 -1.76 -38.04 17.87
CA TYR A 346 -3.07 -37.45 17.61
C TYR A 346 -4.10 -38.52 17.31
N CYS A 347 -5.24 -38.42 17.97
CA CYS A 347 -6.44 -39.23 17.75
C CYS A 347 -7.53 -38.36 17.12
N ASP A 348 -7.93 -38.73 15.92
CA ASP A 348 -8.79 -37.96 15.04
C ASP A 348 -10.13 -38.68 14.85
N TYR A 349 -11.22 -38.00 15.16
CA TYR A 349 -12.59 -38.46 14.90
C TYR A 349 -13.26 -37.57 13.86
N GLU A 350 -13.55 -38.14 12.69
CA GLU A 350 -14.19 -37.42 11.59
C GLU A 350 -15.68 -37.74 11.50
N THR A 351 -16.53 -36.70 11.42
CA THR A 351 -17.97 -36.87 11.23
C THR A 351 -18.59 -35.70 10.47
N SER A 352 -19.64 -35.98 9.71
CA SER A 352 -20.44 -34.97 9.04
C SER A 352 -21.55 -34.44 9.95
N TYR A 353 -21.71 -33.12 9.96
CA TYR A 353 -22.77 -32.40 10.66
C TYR A 353 -23.67 -31.72 9.64
N GLU A 354 -24.98 -31.71 9.90
CA GLU A 354 -25.96 -31.10 9.00
C GLU A 354 -25.86 -29.57 8.99
N ALA A 355 -26.47 -28.92 8.00
CA ALA A 355 -26.56 -27.46 7.94
C ALA A 355 -27.24 -26.89 9.20
N GLY A 356 -26.67 -25.82 9.76
CA GLY A 356 -27.16 -25.17 10.98
C GLY A 356 -26.84 -25.91 12.28
N GLN A 357 -25.96 -26.91 12.26
CA GLN A 357 -25.48 -27.61 13.46
C GLN A 357 -24.12 -27.11 13.96
N ILE A 358 -23.34 -26.46 13.09
CA ILE A 358 -22.05 -25.84 13.44
C ILE A 358 -22.20 -24.32 13.35
N TRP A 359 -21.68 -23.62 14.35
CA TRP A 359 -21.72 -22.16 14.43
C TRP A 359 -20.33 -21.63 14.78
N TYR A 360 -19.79 -20.79 13.92
CA TYR A 360 -18.45 -20.22 14.00
C TYR A 360 -18.48 -18.89 14.75
N LEU A 361 -17.54 -18.69 15.67
CA LEU A 361 -17.29 -17.40 16.29
C LEU A 361 -16.62 -16.45 15.29
N SER A 362 -16.69 -15.15 15.55
CA SER A 362 -16.04 -14.14 14.70
C SER A 362 -14.52 -14.27 14.68
N TYR A 363 -13.91 -14.76 15.78
CA TYR A 363 -12.46 -14.94 15.89
C TYR A 363 -12.02 -16.37 16.21
N SER A 364 -10.87 -16.73 15.66
CA SER A 364 -10.19 -18.01 15.88
C SER A 364 -9.22 -17.98 17.07
N ASN A 365 -8.69 -19.14 17.47
CA ASN A 365 -7.64 -19.26 18.49
C ASN A 365 -8.05 -18.66 19.85
N VAL A 366 -9.28 -18.97 20.26
CA VAL A 366 -9.85 -18.53 21.53
C VAL A 366 -9.09 -19.16 22.69
N THR A 367 -8.68 -18.34 23.65
CA THR A 367 -7.99 -18.79 24.86
C THR A 367 -8.97 -18.97 26.03
N THR A 368 -10.03 -18.15 26.07
CA THR A 368 -11.11 -18.27 27.05
C THR A 368 -11.83 -19.63 26.91
N THR A 369 -12.20 -20.24 28.04
CA THR A 369 -13.07 -21.42 28.03
C THR A 369 -14.51 -20.97 28.02
N LEU A 370 -15.20 -21.19 26.90
CA LEU A 370 -16.64 -20.94 26.77
C LEU A 370 -17.43 -22.22 27.02
N THR A 371 -18.61 -22.05 27.61
CA THR A 371 -19.54 -23.12 27.99
C THR A 371 -20.90 -22.83 27.36
N GLY A 372 -21.83 -23.79 27.42
CA GLY A 372 -23.17 -23.58 26.87
C GLY A 372 -23.95 -22.42 27.54
N ALA A 373 -23.55 -21.98 28.73
CA ALA A 373 -24.17 -20.84 29.41
C ALA A 373 -23.74 -19.48 28.85
N ASP A 374 -22.65 -19.45 28.08
CA ASP A 374 -22.12 -18.25 27.43
C ASP A 374 -22.81 -17.95 26.10
N PHE A 375 -23.72 -18.83 25.64
CA PHE A 375 -24.39 -18.70 24.35
C PHE A 375 -25.91 -18.66 24.49
N THR A 376 -26.55 -17.79 23.71
CA THR A 376 -28.00 -17.86 23.45
C THR A 376 -28.24 -18.68 22.18
N ILE A 377 -28.75 -19.90 22.36
CA ILE A 377 -28.97 -20.89 21.29
C ILE A 377 -30.48 -21.19 21.16
N PRO A 378 -31.16 -20.74 20.09
CA PRO A 378 -32.59 -21.00 19.92
C PRO A 378 -32.89 -22.47 19.58
N GLY A 379 -33.47 -23.19 20.53
CA GLY A 379 -34.05 -24.52 20.29
C GLY A 379 -33.07 -25.69 20.27
N ALA A 380 -31.82 -25.48 20.68
CA ALA A 380 -30.78 -26.49 20.81
C ALA A 380 -29.86 -26.18 21.99
N SER A 381 -28.93 -27.07 22.31
CA SER A 381 -27.88 -26.86 23.31
C SER A 381 -26.50 -27.08 22.71
N MET A 382 -25.49 -26.38 23.27
CA MET A 382 -24.11 -26.60 22.89
C MET A 382 -23.65 -28.01 23.33
N ARG A 383 -23.16 -28.81 22.39
CA ARG A 383 -22.57 -30.12 22.64
C ARG A 383 -21.05 -30.06 22.78
N TYR A 384 -20.41 -29.22 21.97
CA TYR A 384 -18.95 -29.13 21.90
C TYR A 384 -18.52 -27.72 21.53
N PHE A 385 -17.35 -27.31 22.02
CA PHE A 385 -16.70 -26.05 21.68
C PHE A 385 -15.24 -26.34 21.30
N ASP A 386 -14.88 -25.99 20.07
CA ASP A 386 -13.50 -26.03 19.60
C ASP A 386 -12.90 -24.61 19.65
N LYS A 387 -11.89 -24.46 20.51
CA LYS A 387 -11.17 -23.21 20.72
C LYS A 387 -10.25 -22.82 19.57
N ARG A 388 -9.75 -23.79 18.81
CA ARG A 388 -8.66 -23.59 17.84
C ARG A 388 -9.16 -23.75 16.42
N GLY A 389 -10.01 -24.75 16.21
CA GLY A 389 -10.62 -25.07 14.93
C GLY A 389 -9.63 -25.62 13.91
N ASN A 390 -10.06 -26.61 13.15
CA ASN A 390 -9.29 -27.16 12.04
C ASN A 390 -9.40 -26.25 10.79
N ASN A 391 -8.57 -25.19 10.76
CA ASN A 391 -8.42 -24.21 9.67
C ASN A 391 -9.62 -23.26 9.41
N ASN A 392 -10.79 -23.49 10.00
CA ASN A 392 -12.00 -22.68 9.77
C ASN A 392 -12.42 -21.81 10.97
N GLY A 393 -11.52 -21.59 11.93
CA GLY A 393 -11.76 -20.76 13.11
C GLY A 393 -12.45 -21.48 14.27
N SER A 394 -12.61 -20.82 15.41
CA SER A 394 -13.25 -21.41 16.60
C SER A 394 -14.75 -21.62 16.34
N TYR A 395 -15.31 -22.74 16.78
CA TYR A 395 -16.72 -23.05 16.54
C TYR A 395 -17.35 -23.82 17.68
N ILE A 396 -18.68 -23.77 17.74
CA ILE A 396 -19.50 -24.66 18.56
C ILE A 396 -20.23 -25.67 17.68
N ILE A 397 -20.47 -26.85 18.24
CA ILE A 397 -21.35 -27.87 17.66
C ILE A 397 -22.58 -28.00 18.55
N LEU A 398 -23.75 -27.97 17.94
CA LEU A 398 -25.03 -28.15 18.62
C LEU A 398 -25.41 -29.63 18.72
N ASP A 399 -26.16 -29.97 19.76
CA ASP A 399 -26.74 -31.31 19.94
C ASP A 399 -27.67 -31.71 18.79
N THR A 400 -28.31 -30.73 18.16
CA THR A 400 -29.22 -30.88 17.03
C THR A 400 -29.08 -29.69 16.06
N SER A 401 -29.31 -29.91 14.77
CA SER A 401 -29.31 -28.84 13.77
C SER A 401 -30.49 -27.90 13.98
N ILE A 402 -30.27 -26.59 13.88
CA ILE A 402 -31.32 -25.56 13.92
C ILE A 402 -31.39 -24.81 12.58
N SER A 403 -32.41 -23.98 12.40
CA SER A 403 -32.54 -23.17 11.17
C SER A 403 -31.34 -22.25 11.01
N ILE A 404 -30.72 -22.21 9.82
CA ILE A 404 -29.63 -21.27 9.49
C ILE A 404 -30.07 -19.79 9.55
N ALA A 405 -31.38 -19.52 9.57
CA ALA A 405 -31.94 -18.18 9.77
C ALA A 405 -32.08 -17.78 11.25
N ASN A 406 -31.83 -18.71 12.18
CA ASN A 406 -31.77 -18.37 13.60
C ASN A 406 -30.51 -17.53 13.88
N VAL A 407 -30.54 -16.78 14.97
CA VAL A 407 -29.38 -16.03 15.47
C VAL A 407 -28.86 -16.76 16.69
N VAL A 408 -27.60 -17.19 16.65
CA VAL A 408 -26.88 -17.71 17.81
C VAL A 408 -25.87 -16.65 18.22
N THR A 409 -25.88 -16.28 19.50
CA THR A 409 -24.94 -15.31 20.04
C THR A 409 -24.07 -15.91 21.14
N CYS A 410 -22.83 -15.46 21.24
CA CYS A 410 -22.03 -15.56 22.47
C CYS A 410 -22.25 -14.27 23.24
N ASP A 411 -22.81 -14.37 24.44
CA ASP A 411 -23.19 -13.22 25.28
C ASP A 411 -22.10 -12.84 26.29
N SER A 412 -21.05 -13.64 26.37
CA SER A 412 -19.85 -13.40 27.19
C SER A 412 -18.71 -12.88 26.31
N ASP A 413 -17.97 -11.91 26.82
CA ASP A 413 -16.69 -11.50 26.24
C ASP A 413 -15.67 -12.64 26.33
N TYR A 414 -14.81 -12.77 25.33
CA TYR A 414 -13.83 -13.84 25.24
C TYR A 414 -12.48 -13.35 24.73
N THR A 415 -11.43 -13.92 25.30
CA THR A 415 -10.04 -13.66 24.89
C THR A 415 -9.63 -14.61 23.78
N PHE A 416 -8.91 -14.11 22.79
CA PHE A 416 -8.31 -14.89 21.73
C PHE A 416 -6.91 -14.40 21.41
N LYS A 417 -6.08 -15.28 20.86
CA LYS A 417 -4.79 -14.87 20.31
C LYS A 417 -5.03 -14.35 18.92
N THR A 418 -4.56 -13.14 18.68
CA THR A 418 -4.58 -12.54 17.34
C THR A 418 -3.18 -12.05 17.02
N LEU A 419 -2.76 -12.28 15.79
CA LEU A 419 -1.67 -11.49 15.23
C LEU A 419 -2.30 -10.16 14.82
N GLN A 420 -1.91 -9.08 15.50
CA GLN A 420 -2.13 -7.77 14.91
C GLN A 420 -1.36 -7.72 13.59
N ALA A 421 -2.08 -7.94 12.48
CA ALA A 421 -1.59 -7.62 11.16
C ALA A 421 -1.41 -6.10 11.16
N THR A 422 -0.18 -5.63 11.29
CA THR A 422 0.13 -4.26 10.93
C THR A 422 0.92 -4.36 9.65
N GLY A 423 0.26 -4.06 8.52
CA GLY A 423 0.95 -3.79 7.27
C GLY A 423 1.73 -2.48 7.44
N ILE A 424 2.83 -2.51 8.19
CA ILE A 424 3.63 -1.32 8.42
C ILE A 424 4.53 -1.14 7.21
N GLN A 425 4.16 -0.19 6.35
CA GLN A 425 5.15 0.47 5.51
C GLN A 425 6.02 1.35 6.40
N ILE A 426 7.17 0.81 6.80
CA ILE A 426 8.23 1.63 7.38
C ILE A 426 8.88 2.40 6.23
N ASN A 427 8.53 3.68 6.10
CA ASN A 427 9.34 4.63 5.33
C ASN A 427 10.77 4.65 5.89
N ARG A 428 11.76 4.98 5.05
CA ARG A 428 13.18 5.05 5.44
C ARG A 428 13.38 5.71 6.82
N ILE A 429 13.80 4.94 7.82
CA ILE A 429 14.17 5.48 9.13
C ILE A 429 15.68 5.70 9.18
N VAL A 430 16.09 6.93 9.45
CA VAL A 430 17.50 7.30 9.66
C VAL A 430 17.71 7.64 11.13
N PHE A 431 18.42 6.79 11.85
CA PHE A 431 18.78 7.07 13.24
C PHE A 431 20.10 7.84 13.32
N ARG A 432 20.10 8.96 14.05
CA ARG A 432 21.29 9.79 14.26
C ARG A 432 21.98 9.44 15.59
N LYS A 433 23.28 9.72 15.70
CA LYS A 433 24.08 9.48 16.92
C LYS A 433 23.52 10.16 18.20
N ARG A 434 22.75 11.24 18.04
CA ARG A 434 22.08 11.93 19.16
C ARG A 434 20.78 11.25 19.60
N GLU A 435 20.19 10.44 18.72
CA GLU A 435 18.93 9.73 18.97
C GLU A 435 19.19 8.31 19.46
N VAL A 436 20.28 7.69 19.01
CA VAL A 436 20.69 6.35 19.40
C VAL A 436 22.21 6.30 19.56
N GLU A 437 22.69 5.72 20.65
CA GLU A 437 24.11 5.61 20.95
C GLU A 437 24.82 4.63 20.01
N ASN A 438 24.08 3.65 19.49
CA ASN A 438 24.61 2.57 18.64
C ASN A 438 23.53 1.92 17.78
N ARG A 439 23.95 1.05 16.85
CA ARG A 439 23.07 0.31 15.93
C ARG A 439 22.05 -0.59 16.67
N MET A 440 22.36 -1.06 17.88
CA MET A 440 21.42 -1.87 18.67
C MET A 440 20.27 -1.01 19.19
N GLU A 441 20.53 0.21 19.65
CA GLU A 441 19.47 1.16 19.99
C GLU A 441 18.65 1.58 18.78
N ALA A 442 19.29 1.74 17.61
CA ALA A 442 18.58 1.94 16.35
C ALA A 442 17.60 0.79 16.06
N ILE A 443 18.07 -0.46 16.11
CA ILE A 443 17.24 -1.66 15.92
C ILE A 443 16.12 -1.73 16.97
N LYS A 444 16.41 -1.41 18.25
CA LYS A 444 15.38 -1.36 19.31
C LYS A 444 14.29 -0.34 19.00
N LYS A 445 14.66 0.84 18.48
CA LYS A 445 13.68 1.84 18.04
C LYS A 445 12.93 1.40 16.77
N VAL A 446 13.58 0.77 15.79
CA VAL A 446 12.84 0.18 14.64
C VAL A 446 11.81 -0.83 15.13
N LYS A 447 12.18 -1.69 16.09
CA LYS A 447 11.29 -2.71 16.66
C LYS A 447 10.08 -2.12 17.37
N THR A 448 10.14 -0.91 17.93
CA THR A 448 8.94 -0.26 18.49
C THR A 448 7.94 0.17 17.43
N TYR A 449 8.35 0.22 16.15
CA TYR A 449 7.50 0.54 15.01
C TYR A 449 7.09 -0.70 14.20
N LEU A 450 7.34 -1.93 14.68
CA LEU A 450 7.03 -3.17 13.95
C LEU A 450 6.05 -4.04 14.74
N ALA A 451 5.14 -4.73 14.06
CA ALA A 451 4.29 -5.72 14.72
C ALA A 451 5.12 -6.89 15.30
N PRO A 452 4.58 -7.59 16.31
CA PRO A 452 5.23 -8.74 16.94
C PRO A 452 5.60 -9.89 16.00
N ASN A 453 4.98 -10.00 14.82
CA ASN A 453 5.22 -11.04 13.82
C ASN A 453 6.30 -10.67 12.77
N TYR A 454 6.96 -9.53 12.91
CA TYR A 454 8.15 -9.19 12.13
C TYR A 454 9.42 -9.77 12.78
N ILE A 455 10.04 -10.74 12.11
CA ILE A 455 11.35 -11.26 12.50
C ILE A 455 12.43 -10.43 11.83
N ILE A 456 13.22 -9.70 12.63
CA ILE A 456 14.41 -9.00 12.15
C ILE A 456 15.63 -9.92 12.28
N ARG A 457 16.27 -10.23 11.16
CA ARG A 457 17.51 -11.01 11.07
C ARG A 457 18.63 -10.18 10.43
N THR A 458 19.86 -10.45 10.83
CA THR A 458 21.05 -9.91 10.15
C THR A 458 21.75 -11.06 9.47
N GLN A 459 21.43 -11.31 8.20
CA GLN A 459 22.13 -12.30 7.40
C GLN A 459 23.50 -11.73 7.00
N GLY A 460 24.54 -12.55 6.94
CA GLY A 460 25.96 -12.17 6.75
C GLY A 460 26.34 -11.34 5.49
N ASP A 461 25.39 -10.68 4.83
CA ASP A 461 25.58 -9.81 3.66
C ASP A 461 25.59 -8.30 4.00
N ASN A 462 25.62 -7.96 5.28
CA ASN A 462 25.69 -6.59 5.82
C ASN A 462 24.38 -5.79 5.75
N LYS A 463 23.24 -6.45 5.53
CA LYS A 463 21.90 -5.85 5.58
C LYS A 463 21.14 -6.29 6.84
N ILE A 464 20.21 -5.45 7.28
CA ILE A 464 19.18 -5.84 8.25
C ILE A 464 18.01 -6.31 7.40
N TRP A 465 17.70 -7.60 7.50
CA TRP A 465 16.56 -8.20 6.86
C TRP A 465 15.42 -8.27 7.87
N ALA A 466 14.20 -8.03 7.43
CA ALA A 466 13.02 -8.33 8.21
C ALA A 466 12.11 -9.20 7.33
N SER A 467 11.53 -10.24 7.91
CA SER A 467 10.52 -11.06 7.26
C SER A 467 9.26 -11.07 8.10
N TYR A 468 8.12 -10.99 7.44
CA TYR A 468 6.81 -11.22 8.03
C TYR A 468 6.57 -12.73 8.13
N LEU A 469 6.07 -13.21 9.26
CA LEU A 469 5.53 -14.56 9.34
C LEU A 469 4.11 -14.53 8.77
N GLU A 470 3.92 -15.02 7.53
CA GLU A 470 2.63 -15.00 6.84
C GLU A 470 1.51 -15.74 7.60
N GLN A 471 0.29 -15.18 7.54
CA GLN A 471 -0.97 -15.89 7.76
C GLN A 471 -1.92 -15.51 6.61
N LYS A 472 -2.79 -16.46 6.20
CA LYS A 472 -3.82 -16.45 5.14
C LYS A 472 -3.96 -15.22 4.21
N ALA A 473 -4.18 -15.50 2.92
CA ALA A 473 -4.35 -14.54 1.82
C ALA A 473 -5.52 -13.52 1.93
N THR A 474 -6.33 -13.53 2.98
CA THR A 474 -7.43 -12.58 3.22
C THR A 474 -7.37 -12.06 4.65
N ALA A 475 -7.21 -10.74 4.80
CA ALA A 475 -7.19 -10.05 6.09
C ALA A 475 -8.61 -9.94 6.68
N ASN A 476 -8.75 -10.16 8.00
CA ASN A 476 -10.04 -10.17 8.69
C ASN A 476 -10.52 -8.78 9.19
N TYR A 477 -9.85 -7.67 8.87
CA TYR A 477 -10.28 -6.32 9.31
C TYR A 477 -9.62 -5.19 8.49
N THR A 478 -10.17 -3.97 8.60
CA THR A 478 -9.63 -2.73 8.02
C THR A 478 -8.79 -1.99 9.05
N LEU A 479 -7.50 -1.75 8.75
CA LEU A 479 -6.59 -1.01 9.63
C LEU A 479 -6.66 0.50 9.44
N ASN A 480 -6.75 1.23 10.56
CA ASN A 480 -6.45 2.67 10.63
C ASN A 480 -4.98 2.88 11.02
N LEU A 481 -4.16 3.40 10.10
CA LEU A 481 -2.71 3.59 10.26
C LEU A 481 -2.37 4.97 10.86
N VAL A 482 -1.28 5.05 11.65
CA VAL A 482 -0.69 6.32 12.10
C VAL A 482 0.40 6.75 11.13
N THR A 483 0.24 7.93 10.51
CA THR A 483 0.93 8.29 9.25
C THR A 483 2.12 9.27 9.35
N SER A 484 2.54 9.82 10.50
CA SER A 484 3.80 10.62 10.52
C SER A 484 4.45 10.97 11.89
N HIS A 485 5.77 11.21 11.84
CA HIS A 485 6.58 12.00 12.79
C HIS A 485 7.62 12.86 12.03
N ASN A 486 7.95 14.05 12.56
CA ASN A 486 8.84 15.07 11.95
C ASN A 486 10.33 14.91 12.32
N TYR A 487 11.23 15.25 11.37
CA TYR A 487 12.69 15.37 11.58
C TYR A 487 13.25 16.68 11.00
N LEU A 488 14.23 17.29 11.70
CA LEU A 488 14.94 18.51 11.31
C LEU A 488 16.33 18.22 10.70
N GLU A 489 16.53 18.73 9.49
CA GLU A 489 17.73 19.18 8.73
C GLU A 489 19.11 18.47 8.84
N ASP A 490 19.92 18.79 7.83
CA ASP A 490 20.98 18.02 7.18
C ASP A 490 22.35 18.69 7.40
N THR A 491 23.30 18.00 8.03
CA THR A 491 24.77 18.19 7.95
C THR A 491 25.44 17.24 8.94
N ASP A 492 25.99 16.12 8.45
CA ASP A 492 27.24 15.47 8.92
C ASP A 492 27.31 13.99 8.47
N LEU A 493 28.41 13.65 7.78
CA LEU A 493 28.55 12.58 6.78
C LEU A 493 29.01 11.20 7.29
N TYR A 494 29.05 10.93 8.60
CA TYR A 494 29.55 9.63 9.08
C TYR A 494 28.68 9.02 10.18
N THR A 495 28.27 7.77 9.91
CA THR A 495 27.39 6.85 10.66
C THR A 495 25.88 7.02 10.43
N ARG A 496 25.41 6.76 9.20
CA ARG A 496 24.01 6.43 8.90
C ARG A 496 23.81 4.90 9.01
N THR A 497 22.73 4.47 9.65
CA THR A 497 22.15 3.13 9.41
C THR A 497 20.91 3.36 8.57
N GLU A 498 20.91 2.83 7.35
CA GLU A 498 19.77 2.94 6.42
C GLU A 498 19.03 1.60 6.40
N ALA A 499 17.72 1.63 6.64
CA ALA A 499 16.84 0.47 6.56
C ALA A 499 15.91 0.65 5.35
N TRP A 500 15.83 -0.41 4.53
CA TRP A 500 15.00 -0.47 3.33
C TRP A 500 14.03 -1.64 3.51
N ALA A 501 12.72 -1.40 3.39
CA ALA A 501 11.71 -2.45 3.42
C ALA A 501 11.11 -2.60 2.02
N LYS A 502 11.06 -3.82 1.50
CA LYS A 502 10.36 -4.16 0.25
C LYS A 502 9.17 -5.05 0.61
N ASN A 503 7.97 -4.68 0.18
CA ASN A 503 6.80 -5.53 0.26
C ASN A 503 6.94 -6.68 -0.75
N GLU A 504 6.63 -7.91 -0.35
CA GLU A 504 6.67 -9.08 -1.25
C GLU A 504 5.48 -9.10 -2.22
N ASN A 505 4.39 -8.38 -1.91
CA ASN A 505 3.24 -8.17 -2.80
C ASN A 505 2.88 -6.68 -2.95
N PRO A 506 3.62 -5.90 -3.76
CA PRO A 506 3.21 -4.55 -4.12
C PRO A 506 2.18 -4.62 -5.24
N THR A 507 0.91 -4.94 -4.94
CA THR A 507 -0.18 -4.63 -5.87
C THR A 507 -0.51 -3.16 -5.74
N ASN A 508 0.12 -2.32 -6.57
CA ASN A 508 -0.34 -0.96 -6.75
C ASN A 508 -1.59 -1.02 -7.65
N ILE A 509 -2.76 -0.89 -7.03
CA ILE A 509 -4.09 -0.97 -7.67
C ILE A 509 -4.24 0.06 -8.81
N MET A 510 -3.35 1.05 -8.90
CA MET A 510 -3.42 2.12 -9.90
C MET A 510 -2.86 1.78 -11.29
N PHE A 511 -1.99 0.77 -11.48
CA PHE A 511 -1.24 0.65 -12.76
C PHE A 511 -1.11 -0.75 -13.38
N GLY A 512 -1.81 -1.76 -12.86
CA GLY A 512 -1.80 -3.11 -13.43
C GLY A 512 -0.47 -3.86 -13.28
N ASP A 513 -0.49 -5.16 -13.53
CA ASP A 513 0.60 -6.09 -13.20
C ASP A 513 1.85 -5.97 -14.11
N ASP A 514 1.81 -5.11 -15.14
CA ASP A 514 2.80 -5.07 -16.25
C ASP A 514 3.83 -3.93 -16.17
N VAL A 515 3.90 -3.15 -15.07
CA VAL A 515 4.82 -1.99 -14.95
C VAL A 515 5.88 -2.20 -13.86
N ASP A 516 7.13 -2.37 -14.28
CA ASP A 516 8.30 -2.38 -13.40
C ASP A 516 8.77 -0.93 -13.10
N TYR A 517 9.02 -0.62 -11.82
CA TYR A 517 9.48 0.69 -11.35
C TYR A 517 10.88 0.63 -10.74
N THR A 518 11.73 1.62 -11.03
CA THR A 518 13.01 1.85 -10.34
C THR A 518 13.13 3.30 -9.90
N SER A 519 13.38 3.55 -8.61
CA SER A 519 13.59 4.91 -8.07
C SER A 519 15.07 5.13 -7.78
N ASP A 520 15.75 5.95 -8.59
CA ASP A 520 17.17 6.25 -8.37
C ASP A 520 17.40 7.51 -7.52
N GLU A 521 16.47 8.48 -7.49
CA GLU A 521 16.55 9.68 -6.64
C GLU A 521 15.15 10.19 -6.21
N GLU A 522 15.08 10.89 -5.08
CA GLU A 522 13.88 11.32 -4.30
C GLU A 522 12.77 12.09 -5.08
N ASP A 523 12.92 12.37 -6.38
CA ASP A 523 12.07 13.31 -7.11
C ASP A 523 11.61 12.88 -8.52
N ASN A 524 11.99 11.70 -9.04
CA ASN A 524 11.56 11.23 -10.38
C ASN A 524 11.10 9.76 -10.35
N TYR A 525 9.87 9.49 -10.78
CA TYR A 525 9.36 8.14 -11.01
C TYR A 525 9.44 7.82 -12.50
N THR A 526 10.42 6.99 -12.87
CA THR A 526 10.56 6.48 -14.23
C THR A 526 9.87 5.11 -14.30
N GLY A 527 8.81 5.02 -15.11
CA GLY A 527 8.22 3.74 -15.49
C GLY A 527 8.90 3.22 -16.75
N VAL A 528 9.21 1.92 -16.78
CA VAL A 528 9.75 1.27 -17.99
C VAL A 528 8.62 0.47 -18.65
N ALA A 529 8.12 0.96 -19.78
CA ALA A 529 7.21 0.19 -20.63
C ALA A 529 8.05 -0.77 -21.49
N THR A 530 7.83 -2.07 -21.37
CA THR A 530 8.63 -3.08 -22.08
C THR A 530 7.76 -3.87 -23.05
N GLN A 531 8.05 -3.79 -24.35
CA GLN A 531 7.34 -4.51 -25.43
C GLN A 531 5.81 -4.27 -25.48
N ILE A 532 5.37 -3.05 -25.17
CA ILE A 532 3.96 -2.64 -25.28
C ILE A 532 3.54 -2.63 -26.75
N GLU A 533 2.40 -3.24 -27.04
CA GLU A 533 1.80 -3.24 -28.37
C GLU A 533 1.31 -1.84 -28.76
N LEU A 534 1.70 -1.40 -29.96
CA LEU A 534 1.31 -0.11 -30.50
C LEU A 534 0.15 -0.27 -31.48
N SER A 535 -0.82 0.63 -31.38
CA SER A 535 -2.00 0.64 -32.23
C SER A 535 -1.79 1.46 -33.50
N TYR A 536 -2.27 0.96 -34.64
CA TYR A 536 -2.17 1.64 -35.94
C TYR A 536 -3.34 2.63 -36.15
N PHE A 537 -3.03 3.92 -36.25
CA PHE A 537 -4.04 4.98 -36.42
C PHE A 537 -4.32 5.31 -37.88
N GLY A 538 -3.30 5.33 -38.73
CA GLY A 538 -3.45 5.68 -40.14
C GLY A 538 -2.15 6.09 -40.82
N GLU A 539 -2.26 6.48 -42.08
CA GLU A 539 -1.14 7.03 -42.84
C GLU A 539 -1.02 8.55 -42.62
N GLU A 540 0.21 9.02 -42.38
CA GLU A 540 0.49 10.45 -42.15
C GLU A 540 0.02 11.29 -43.35
N LYS A 541 -0.78 12.33 -43.07
CA LYS A 541 -1.39 13.27 -44.04
C LYS A 541 -2.30 12.63 -45.09
N SER A 542 -2.80 11.42 -44.86
CA SER A 542 -3.65 10.72 -45.84
C SER A 542 -5.11 11.17 -45.87
N GLY A 543 -5.63 11.81 -44.82
CA GLY A 543 -7.07 12.05 -44.68
C GLY A 543 -7.88 10.82 -44.26
N VAL A 544 -7.24 9.66 -44.05
CA VAL A 544 -7.92 8.37 -43.89
C VAL A 544 -7.42 7.64 -42.64
N LEU A 545 -8.36 7.35 -41.73
CA LEU A 545 -8.14 6.51 -40.55
C LEU A 545 -8.10 5.02 -40.91
N SER A 546 -7.37 4.23 -40.11
CA SER A 546 -7.37 2.77 -40.22
C SER A 546 -8.74 2.18 -39.87
N ALA A 547 -9.03 0.97 -40.36
CA ALA A 547 -10.28 0.29 -40.03
C ALA A 547 -10.42 0.01 -38.52
N TRP A 548 -9.30 -0.23 -37.85
CA TRP A 548 -9.25 -0.40 -36.39
C TRP A 548 -9.60 0.90 -35.67
N ALA A 549 -9.00 2.03 -36.06
CA ALA A 549 -9.28 3.33 -35.45
C ALA A 549 -10.75 3.75 -35.64
N ILE A 550 -11.33 3.50 -36.81
CA ILE A 550 -12.76 3.73 -37.08
C ILE A 550 -13.66 2.87 -36.19
N ALA A 551 -13.29 1.59 -36.01
CA ALA A 551 -14.06 0.68 -35.15
C ALA A 551 -14.02 1.11 -33.68
N GLN A 552 -12.84 1.52 -33.19
CA GLN A 552 -12.66 2.02 -31.82
C GLN A 552 -13.37 3.36 -31.59
N LEU A 553 -13.33 4.27 -32.57
CA LEU A 553 -14.09 5.53 -32.49
C LEU A 553 -15.59 5.26 -32.42
N SER A 554 -16.11 4.38 -33.28
CA SER A 554 -17.53 4.00 -33.28
C SER A 554 -17.96 3.33 -31.98
N GLU A 555 -17.08 2.54 -31.36
CA GLU A 555 -17.32 1.90 -30.06
C GLU A 555 -17.26 2.92 -28.91
N ALA A 556 -16.30 3.84 -28.93
CA ALA A 556 -16.17 4.95 -27.97
C ALA A 556 -17.38 5.89 -28.03
N GLU A 557 -17.86 6.24 -29.23
CA GLU A 557 -19.09 7.03 -29.45
C GLU A 557 -20.33 6.33 -28.87
N LEU A 558 -20.40 5.00 -29.00
CA LEU A 558 -21.49 4.16 -28.47
C LEU A 558 -21.46 4.03 -26.93
N LEU A 559 -20.26 4.03 -26.35
CA LEU A 559 -20.03 3.87 -24.91
C LEU A 559 -19.81 5.18 -24.16
N HIS A 560 -19.85 6.33 -24.86
CA HIS A 560 -19.52 7.66 -24.32
C HIS A 560 -18.18 7.72 -23.57
N GLN A 561 -17.16 7.05 -24.10
CA GLN A 561 -15.81 7.06 -23.52
C GLN A 561 -14.99 8.23 -24.08
N SER A 562 -14.92 9.33 -23.32
CA SER A 562 -14.32 10.58 -23.80
C SER A 562 -12.81 10.50 -24.09
N GLU A 563 -12.04 9.68 -23.38
CA GLU A 563 -10.57 9.72 -23.48
C GLU A 563 -10.01 9.09 -24.77
N LEU A 564 -10.58 7.97 -25.22
CA LEU A 564 -10.20 7.31 -26.47
C LEU A 564 -10.66 8.11 -27.69
N GLU A 565 -11.87 8.70 -27.61
CA GLU A 565 -12.43 9.62 -28.60
C GLU A 565 -11.52 10.85 -28.78
N HIS A 566 -11.14 11.52 -27.68
CA HIS A 566 -10.23 12.68 -27.71
C HIS A 566 -8.86 12.35 -28.31
N LEU A 567 -8.31 11.16 -28.01
CA LEU A 567 -7.04 10.74 -28.60
C LEU A 567 -7.15 10.54 -30.12
N ILE A 568 -8.20 9.85 -30.57
CA ILE A 568 -8.43 9.62 -32.01
C ILE A 568 -8.64 10.95 -32.73
N ASP A 569 -9.41 11.87 -32.14
CA ASP A 569 -9.64 13.20 -32.70
C ASP A 569 -8.36 14.03 -32.77
N TYR A 570 -7.56 14.05 -31.69
CA TYR A 570 -6.27 14.73 -31.65
C TYR A 570 -5.30 14.22 -32.71
N VAL A 571 -5.17 12.88 -32.83
CA VAL A 571 -4.31 12.26 -33.85
C VAL A 571 -4.84 12.57 -35.26
N THR A 572 -6.16 12.60 -35.42
CA THR A 572 -6.81 12.93 -36.69
C THR A 572 -6.51 14.36 -37.11
N GLU A 573 -6.77 15.34 -36.25
CA GLU A 573 -6.56 16.76 -36.52
C GLU A 573 -5.08 17.10 -36.74
N LYS A 574 -4.19 16.53 -35.93
CA LYS A 574 -2.77 16.91 -35.97
C LYS A 574 -1.97 16.21 -37.07
N TYR A 575 -2.29 14.96 -37.41
CA TYR A 575 -1.46 14.14 -38.30
C TYR A 575 -2.18 13.54 -39.51
N ILE A 576 -3.51 13.39 -39.46
CA ILE A 576 -4.28 12.68 -40.51
C ILE A 576 -5.21 13.65 -41.27
N ASP A 577 -5.24 14.95 -40.94
CA ASP A 577 -6.19 15.95 -41.45
C ASP A 577 -6.39 16.00 -42.98
N THR A 578 -7.67 16.03 -43.35
CA THR A 578 -8.24 16.17 -44.70
C THR A 578 -7.91 17.47 -45.44
N ASP A 579 -7.61 18.58 -44.74
CA ASP A 579 -7.20 19.83 -45.42
C ASP A 579 -5.80 19.72 -46.06
N TYR A 580 -5.02 18.70 -45.67
CA TYR A 580 -3.70 18.38 -46.21
C TYR A 580 -3.66 17.17 -47.15
N ALA A 581 -4.81 16.55 -47.46
CA ALA A 581 -4.91 15.35 -48.32
C ALA A 581 -4.43 15.54 -49.78
N GLY A 582 -4.04 16.76 -50.16
CA GLY A 582 -3.41 17.08 -51.45
C GLY A 582 -1.88 17.13 -51.44
N GLN A 583 -1.22 16.93 -50.30
CA GLN A 583 0.25 16.86 -50.22
C GLN A 583 0.72 15.42 -50.44
N ASP A 584 1.87 15.24 -51.12
CA ASP A 584 2.49 13.94 -51.28
C ASP A 584 2.73 13.31 -49.89
N SER A 585 2.24 12.08 -49.70
CA SER A 585 2.49 11.25 -48.52
C SER A 585 3.96 11.32 -48.13
N THR A 586 4.24 11.69 -46.88
CA THR A 586 5.59 11.74 -46.30
C THR A 586 6.25 10.36 -46.22
N GLY A 587 5.47 9.29 -46.44
CA GLY A 587 5.96 7.92 -46.47
C GLY A 587 5.96 7.21 -45.11
N TYR A 588 5.20 7.69 -44.13
CA TYR A 588 5.14 7.13 -42.77
C TYR A 588 3.73 6.66 -42.37
N TYR A 589 3.70 5.62 -41.53
CA TYR A 589 2.54 5.17 -40.77
C TYR A 589 2.62 5.69 -39.33
N ILE A 590 1.48 6.08 -38.77
CA ILE A 590 1.36 6.59 -37.41
C ILE A 590 0.87 5.48 -36.48
N PHE A 591 1.65 5.23 -35.43
CA PHE A 591 1.33 4.32 -34.34
C PHE A 591 1.30 5.08 -33.01
N GLY A 592 0.45 4.65 -32.07
CA GLY A 592 0.38 5.21 -30.73
C GLY A 592 0.18 4.13 -29.67
N THR A 593 0.51 4.46 -28.43
CA THR A 593 0.34 3.58 -27.27
C THR A 593 -1.06 3.72 -26.66
N PRO A 594 -1.63 2.68 -26.03
CA PRO A 594 -2.81 2.82 -25.17
C PRO A 594 -2.53 3.58 -23.85
N LEU A 595 -1.25 3.86 -23.54
CA LEU A 595 -0.80 4.50 -22.29
C LEU A 595 -0.88 6.05 -22.31
N THR A 596 -1.87 6.64 -22.98
CA THR A 596 -1.88 8.08 -23.30
C THR A 596 -2.08 9.03 -22.11
N THR A 597 -2.40 8.51 -20.92
CA THR A 597 -2.62 9.30 -19.70
C THR A 597 -1.46 9.27 -18.71
N VAL A 598 -0.42 8.45 -18.93
CA VAL A 598 0.60 8.22 -17.89
C VAL A 598 1.80 9.17 -17.92
N GLY A 599 2.14 9.84 -19.02
CA GLY A 599 3.11 10.95 -19.05
C GLY A 599 4.09 10.95 -20.25
N LYS A 600 5.14 11.78 -20.19
CA LYS A 600 6.10 12.06 -21.30
C LYS A 600 7.22 11.01 -21.40
N ILE A 601 7.70 10.69 -22.62
CA ILE A 601 8.89 9.83 -22.83
C ILE A 601 10.17 10.57 -22.37
N ILE A 602 11.03 9.93 -21.58
CA ILE A 602 12.37 10.45 -21.25
C ILE A 602 13.41 9.92 -22.24
N LEU A 603 14.34 10.76 -22.67
CA LEU A 603 15.47 10.40 -23.54
C LEU A 603 16.76 10.03 -22.76
N ASP A 604 16.75 10.12 -21.44
CA ASP A 604 17.98 10.30 -20.68
C ASP A 604 18.64 8.97 -20.29
N THR A 605 17.89 7.86 -20.26
CA THR A 605 18.37 6.55 -19.76
C THR A 605 18.14 5.39 -20.73
N VAL A 606 16.98 5.27 -21.38
CA VAL A 606 16.70 4.24 -22.40
C VAL A 606 16.32 4.87 -23.74
N THR A 607 17.08 4.56 -24.79
CA THR A 607 16.66 4.88 -26.17
C THR A 607 15.47 4.01 -26.54
N PRO A 608 14.31 4.57 -26.94
CA PRO A 608 13.16 3.75 -27.31
C PRO A 608 13.50 2.77 -28.43
N ILE A 609 13.07 1.51 -28.27
CA ILE A 609 13.28 0.45 -29.25
C ILE A 609 11.91 -0.01 -29.75
N ILE A 610 11.67 0.13 -31.05
CA ILE A 610 10.50 -0.43 -31.72
C ILE A 610 10.83 -1.82 -32.24
N TYR A 611 9.88 -2.74 -32.10
CA TYR A 611 9.94 -4.10 -32.59
C TYR A 611 8.88 -4.31 -33.66
N VAL A 612 9.26 -4.97 -34.75
CA VAL A 612 8.37 -5.38 -35.84
C VAL A 612 8.36 -6.91 -35.88
N ASN A 613 7.22 -7.53 -35.59
CA ASN A 613 7.08 -8.98 -35.46
C ASN A 613 8.16 -9.62 -34.54
N GLY A 614 8.53 -8.91 -33.47
CA GLY A 614 9.52 -9.35 -32.48
C GLY A 614 10.98 -9.00 -32.82
N VAL A 615 11.25 -8.34 -33.94
CA VAL A 615 12.61 -7.91 -34.35
C VAL A 615 12.82 -6.42 -34.08
N PRO A 616 13.87 -6.02 -33.35
CA PRO A 616 14.11 -4.60 -33.04
C PRO A 616 14.59 -3.82 -34.26
N ILE A 617 14.23 -2.53 -34.31
CA ILE A 617 14.74 -1.56 -35.29
C ILE A 617 16.00 -0.88 -34.70
N ASP A 618 17.17 -1.48 -34.89
CA ASP A 618 18.43 -1.09 -34.23
C ASP A 618 19.66 -0.96 -35.15
N ASN A 619 19.46 -1.00 -36.48
CA ASN A 619 20.53 -1.09 -37.49
C ASN A 619 21.44 -2.34 -37.39
N GLN A 620 21.02 -3.40 -36.70
CA GLN A 620 21.71 -4.67 -36.68
C GLN A 620 21.04 -5.69 -37.60
N ILE A 621 21.84 -6.62 -38.13
CA ILE A 621 21.33 -7.73 -38.93
C ILE A 621 20.82 -8.80 -37.97
N HIS A 622 19.52 -9.10 -38.02
CA HIS A 622 18.89 -10.13 -37.19
C HIS A 622 18.65 -11.38 -38.01
N GLN A 623 18.98 -12.55 -37.43
CA GLN A 623 18.69 -13.83 -38.05
C GLN A 623 17.34 -14.34 -37.57
N MET A 624 16.42 -14.54 -38.52
CA MET A 624 15.14 -15.16 -38.31
C MET A 624 15.28 -16.66 -38.58
N THR A 625 14.90 -17.52 -37.63
CA THR A 625 15.04 -18.98 -37.74
C THR A 625 13.68 -19.65 -37.75
N ALA A 626 13.43 -20.51 -38.74
CA ALA A 626 12.21 -21.30 -38.87
C ALA A 626 10.89 -20.49 -38.81
N VAL A 627 10.87 -19.30 -39.41
CA VAL A 627 9.70 -18.42 -39.45
C VAL A 627 8.66 -18.96 -40.45
N PRO A 628 7.36 -19.07 -40.09
CA PRO A 628 6.31 -19.55 -40.99
C PRO A 628 6.18 -18.71 -42.27
N LEU A 629 5.89 -19.35 -43.40
CA LEU A 629 5.74 -18.70 -44.70
C LEU A 629 4.28 -18.65 -45.16
N LYS A 630 3.90 -17.59 -45.88
CA LYS A 630 2.63 -17.55 -46.63
C LYS A 630 2.92 -17.75 -48.12
N ILE A 631 2.11 -18.56 -48.79
CA ILE A 631 2.28 -18.87 -50.21
C ILE A 631 1.09 -18.34 -51.00
N LYS A 632 1.35 -17.42 -51.93
CA LYS A 632 0.34 -16.84 -52.81
C LYS A 632 0.40 -17.51 -54.17
N MET A 633 -0.71 -18.13 -54.57
CA MET A 633 -0.87 -18.72 -55.89
C MET A 633 -1.66 -17.80 -56.81
N THR A 634 -1.08 -17.43 -57.95
CA THR A 634 -1.73 -16.65 -59.00
C THR A 634 -1.92 -17.51 -60.24
N THR A 635 -3.13 -17.54 -60.78
CA THR A 635 -3.48 -18.37 -61.94
C THR A 635 -3.60 -17.50 -63.20
N LYS A 636 -2.86 -17.83 -64.26
CA LYS A 636 -2.99 -17.17 -65.57
C LYS A 636 -3.46 -18.17 -66.61
N THR A 637 -4.65 -17.94 -67.15
CA THR A 637 -5.24 -18.78 -68.20
C THR A 637 -5.01 -18.12 -69.57
N ILE A 638 -4.21 -18.76 -70.42
CA ILE A 638 -4.00 -18.33 -71.80
C ILE A 638 -4.90 -19.18 -72.69
N THR A 639 -5.78 -18.51 -73.45
CA THR A 639 -6.66 -19.16 -74.43
C THR A 639 -6.10 -18.87 -75.82
N GLU A 640 -5.51 -19.87 -76.46
CA GLU A 640 -5.01 -19.74 -77.84
C GLU A 640 -6.10 -20.18 -78.83
N GLY A 641 -6.59 -19.22 -79.62
CA GLY A 641 -7.57 -19.46 -80.67
C GLY A 641 -6.89 -19.83 -82.00
N GLY A 642 -6.99 -21.10 -82.41
CA GLY A 642 -6.53 -21.55 -83.72
C GLY A 642 -7.45 -21.08 -84.85
N GLY A 643 -6.91 -20.37 -85.84
CA GLY A 643 -7.63 -20.02 -87.06
C GLY A 643 -8.05 -21.25 -87.88
N LYS A 644 -9.34 -21.31 -88.24
CA LYS A 644 -10.00 -22.20 -89.23
C LYS A 644 -9.95 -23.73 -89.06
N SER A 645 -9.30 -24.29 -88.04
CA SER A 645 -9.54 -25.69 -87.63
C SER A 645 -9.74 -25.78 -86.11
N LYS A 646 -10.88 -26.34 -85.70
CA LYS A 646 -11.40 -26.38 -84.33
C LYS A 646 -10.46 -27.08 -83.34
N SER A 647 -9.68 -26.30 -82.59
CA SER A 647 -9.27 -26.65 -81.22
C SER A 647 -8.93 -25.36 -80.48
N VAL A 648 -9.67 -25.04 -79.43
CA VAL A 648 -9.30 -24.01 -78.45
C VAL A 648 -8.42 -24.71 -77.41
N SER A 649 -7.15 -24.33 -77.35
CA SER A 649 -6.24 -24.81 -76.31
C SER A 649 -6.28 -23.80 -75.16
N VAL A 650 -6.86 -24.21 -74.03
CA VAL A 650 -6.79 -23.45 -72.77
C VAL A 650 -5.62 -24.02 -71.98
N LYS A 651 -4.58 -23.22 -71.76
CA LYS A 651 -3.48 -23.56 -70.85
C LYS A 651 -3.54 -22.66 -69.63
N THR A 652 -3.67 -23.28 -68.47
CA THR A 652 -3.65 -22.60 -67.16
C THR A 652 -2.27 -22.77 -66.56
N TYR A 653 -1.60 -21.64 -66.28
CA TYR A 653 -0.30 -21.61 -65.62
C TYR A 653 -0.48 -21.11 -64.19
N TYR A 654 0.12 -21.80 -63.23
CA TYR A 654 0.16 -21.41 -61.82
C TYR A 654 1.50 -20.74 -61.54
N TYR A 655 1.47 -19.58 -60.93
CA TYR A 655 2.63 -18.82 -60.47
C TYR A 655 2.55 -18.70 -58.96
N TYR A 656 3.63 -19.04 -58.27
CA TYR A 656 3.68 -19.01 -56.81
C TYR A 656 4.63 -17.89 -56.37
N SER A 657 4.23 -17.19 -55.31
CA SER A 657 5.08 -16.25 -54.59
C SER A 657 5.11 -16.63 -53.12
N VAL A 658 6.30 -16.70 -52.54
CA VAL A 658 6.51 -16.87 -51.10
C VAL A 658 6.54 -15.48 -50.48
N ILE A 659 5.70 -15.27 -49.47
CA ILE A 659 5.60 -14.05 -48.68
C ILE A 659 6.22 -14.35 -47.32
N PHE A 660 7.33 -13.68 -47.04
CA PHE A 660 8.00 -13.74 -45.74
C PHE A 660 7.23 -12.85 -44.73
N PRO A 661 7.14 -13.22 -43.45
CA PRO A 661 6.50 -12.37 -42.43
C PRO A 661 7.25 -11.07 -42.10
N HIS A 662 8.45 -10.89 -42.66
CA HIS A 662 9.30 -9.73 -42.39
C HIS A 662 9.73 -9.10 -43.73
N ALA A 663 9.58 -7.78 -43.82
CA ALA A 663 10.13 -6.95 -44.89
C ALA A 663 11.61 -6.61 -44.64
N SER A 664 12.26 -5.89 -45.58
CA SER A 664 13.68 -5.49 -45.48
C SER A 664 14.65 -6.66 -45.22
N ILE A 665 14.49 -7.72 -46.03
CA ILE A 665 15.38 -8.90 -46.00
C ILE A 665 16.75 -8.49 -46.55
N VAL A 666 17.82 -8.93 -45.90
CA VAL A 666 19.19 -8.58 -46.28
C VAL A 666 19.58 -9.30 -47.58
N PRO A 667 19.88 -8.55 -48.67
CA PRO A 667 20.06 -9.15 -49.99
C PRO A 667 21.39 -9.88 -50.17
N ASP A 668 22.41 -9.60 -49.37
CA ASP A 668 23.74 -10.23 -49.47
C ASP A 668 23.86 -11.55 -48.68
N LYS A 669 22.76 -12.05 -48.11
CA LYS A 669 22.67 -13.33 -47.40
C LYS A 669 21.76 -14.32 -48.13
N GLU A 670 21.98 -15.60 -47.86
CA GLU A 670 21.13 -16.69 -48.36
C GLU A 670 19.78 -16.71 -47.63
N ILE A 671 18.76 -17.35 -48.22
CA ILE A 671 17.49 -17.64 -47.54
C ILE A 671 17.25 -19.13 -47.61
N TYR A 672 17.04 -19.77 -46.48
CA TYR A 672 16.77 -21.20 -46.37
C TYR A 672 15.28 -21.43 -46.22
N LEU A 673 14.70 -22.34 -47.02
CA LEU A 673 13.28 -22.67 -47.00
C LEU A 673 13.09 -24.14 -46.61
N TYR A 674 12.27 -24.40 -45.59
CA TYR A 674 12.03 -25.72 -45.02
C TYR A 674 10.57 -26.13 -45.22
N ASP A 675 10.32 -27.44 -45.19
CA ASP A 675 8.96 -27.99 -45.14
C ASP A 675 8.38 -28.06 -43.72
N ASN A 676 7.17 -28.60 -43.58
CA ASN A 676 6.49 -28.78 -42.30
C ASN A 676 7.14 -29.80 -41.36
N GLN A 677 8.13 -30.57 -41.83
CA GLN A 677 8.94 -31.50 -41.04
C GLN A 677 10.29 -30.86 -40.62
N GLY A 678 10.55 -29.61 -41.02
CA GLY A 678 11.80 -28.89 -40.75
C GLY A 678 12.96 -29.31 -41.65
N LEU A 679 12.70 -30.01 -42.77
CA LEU A 679 13.73 -30.40 -43.73
C LEU A 679 13.97 -29.27 -44.73
N LEU A 680 15.24 -28.92 -44.97
CA LEU A 680 15.64 -27.91 -45.95
C LEU A 680 15.26 -28.38 -47.36
N ARG A 681 14.39 -27.63 -48.02
CA ARG A 681 13.92 -27.92 -49.39
C ARG A 681 14.59 -27.06 -50.45
N TYR A 682 14.91 -25.80 -50.12
CA TYR A 682 15.49 -24.88 -51.08
C TYR A 682 16.33 -23.79 -50.40
N THR A 683 17.37 -23.33 -51.09
CA THR A 683 18.17 -22.17 -50.68
C THR A 683 18.13 -21.11 -51.78
N ILE A 684 17.63 -19.92 -51.46
CA ILE A 684 17.69 -18.76 -52.36
C ILE A 684 19.07 -18.12 -52.23
N SER A 685 19.74 -17.92 -53.36
CA SER A 685 21.07 -17.30 -53.39
C SER A 685 21.02 -15.81 -53.03
N PRO A 686 22.13 -15.22 -52.56
CA PRO A 686 22.20 -13.78 -52.33
C PRO A 686 21.94 -12.99 -53.62
N ASN A 687 21.24 -11.87 -53.51
CA ASN A 687 20.84 -10.96 -54.60
C ASN A 687 20.05 -11.64 -55.73
N ASP A 688 19.22 -12.63 -55.41
CA ASP A 688 18.32 -13.27 -56.37
C ASP A 688 17.32 -12.23 -56.91
N ALA A 689 17.34 -12.02 -58.23
CA ALA A 689 16.54 -11.00 -58.89
C ALA A 689 15.02 -11.25 -58.81
N ASN A 690 14.59 -12.43 -58.36
CA ASN A 690 13.19 -12.74 -58.15
C ASN A 690 12.72 -12.49 -56.71
N VAL A 691 13.62 -12.09 -55.81
CA VAL A 691 13.28 -11.64 -54.46
C VAL A 691 13.13 -10.12 -54.46
N ASP A 692 11.94 -9.64 -54.13
CA ASP A 692 11.75 -8.28 -53.67
C ASP A 692 12.12 -8.23 -52.18
N TYR A 693 13.40 -7.93 -51.93
CA TYR A 693 13.98 -7.84 -50.60
C TYR A 693 13.33 -6.73 -49.75
N GLY A 694 12.79 -5.69 -50.39
CA GLY A 694 12.10 -4.61 -49.71
C GLY A 694 10.76 -5.06 -49.14
N SER A 695 9.94 -5.74 -49.96
CA SER A 695 8.61 -6.21 -49.54
C SER A 695 8.60 -7.59 -48.89
N GLY A 696 9.72 -8.33 -48.92
CA GLY A 696 9.78 -9.70 -48.40
C GLY A 696 8.98 -10.68 -49.26
N ILE A 697 9.05 -10.52 -50.58
CA ILE A 697 8.33 -11.39 -51.52
C ILE A 697 9.31 -12.07 -52.47
N TRP A 698 9.34 -13.40 -52.48
CA TRP A 698 10.07 -14.17 -53.49
C TRP A 698 9.11 -14.74 -54.53
N THR A 699 9.28 -14.31 -55.79
CA THR A 699 8.52 -14.86 -56.92
C THR A 699 9.24 -16.08 -57.45
N ILE A 700 8.59 -17.25 -57.45
CA ILE A 700 9.26 -18.49 -57.85
C ILE A 700 9.48 -18.49 -59.37
N PRO A 701 10.75 -18.60 -59.84
CA PRO A 701 11.04 -18.51 -61.26
C PRO A 701 10.67 -19.81 -61.99
N GLY A 702 9.70 -19.71 -62.90
CA GLY A 702 9.32 -20.76 -63.83
C GLY A 702 8.31 -21.77 -63.27
N VAL A 703 7.45 -22.30 -64.15
CA VAL A 703 6.36 -23.24 -63.80
C VAL A 703 6.84 -24.64 -63.40
N GLU A 704 8.10 -24.98 -63.70
CA GLU A 704 8.71 -26.27 -63.35
C GLU A 704 9.18 -26.36 -61.89
N ARG A 705 9.10 -25.27 -61.12
CA ARG A 705 9.50 -25.20 -59.71
C ARG A 705 8.34 -25.01 -58.74
N ASN A 706 7.11 -25.21 -59.23
CA ASN A 706 5.88 -25.07 -58.45
C ASN A 706 5.74 -26.17 -57.38
N ASP A 707 6.31 -27.35 -57.62
CA ASP A 707 6.38 -28.47 -56.70
C ASP A 707 7.14 -28.13 -55.40
N ILE A 708 8.15 -27.26 -55.50
CA ILE A 708 8.88 -26.75 -54.34
C ILE A 708 7.94 -25.90 -53.47
N ALA A 709 7.15 -25.02 -54.08
CA ALA A 709 6.26 -24.11 -53.36
C ALA A 709 5.25 -24.86 -52.49
N GLU A 710 4.64 -25.93 -53.00
CA GLU A 710 3.54 -26.64 -52.33
C GLU A 710 3.93 -27.33 -51.02
N VAL A 711 5.22 -27.53 -50.77
CA VAL A 711 5.74 -28.20 -49.57
C VAL A 711 6.40 -27.25 -48.56
N LEU A 712 6.61 -25.97 -48.91
CA LEU A 712 7.27 -25.02 -48.02
C LEU A 712 6.38 -24.66 -46.83
N SER A 713 6.99 -24.57 -45.65
CA SER A 713 6.30 -24.20 -44.41
C SER A 713 7.01 -23.09 -43.65
N THR A 714 8.35 -23.13 -43.54
CA THR A 714 9.12 -22.15 -42.75
C THR A 714 10.39 -21.69 -43.47
N ALA A 715 11.00 -20.60 -43.02
CA ALA A 715 12.26 -20.10 -43.55
C ALA A 715 13.22 -19.60 -42.48
N THR A 716 14.51 -19.65 -42.80
CA THR A 716 15.59 -18.98 -42.07
C THR A 716 16.25 -17.95 -42.97
N TYR A 717 16.29 -16.69 -42.55
CA TYR A 717 16.81 -15.57 -43.33
C TYR A 717 17.24 -14.42 -42.42
N TRP A 718 17.79 -13.35 -43.01
CA TRP A 718 18.30 -12.21 -42.28
C TRP A 718 17.52 -10.95 -42.62
N VAL A 719 17.23 -10.12 -41.61
CA VAL A 719 16.52 -8.85 -41.76
C VAL A 719 17.32 -7.71 -41.15
N LEU A 720 17.18 -6.52 -41.71
CA LEU A 720 17.81 -5.31 -41.20
C LEU A 720 16.79 -4.17 -41.23
N TYR A 721 16.36 -3.74 -40.05
CA TYR A 721 15.51 -2.56 -39.90
C TYR A 721 16.37 -1.37 -39.48
N ALA A 722 16.45 -0.37 -40.36
CA ALA A 722 17.27 0.80 -40.13
C ALA A 722 16.55 1.79 -39.20
N SER A 723 17.22 2.28 -38.16
CA SER A 723 16.63 3.20 -37.17
C SER A 723 16.32 4.57 -37.74
N ASN A 724 16.97 4.97 -38.84
CA ASN A 724 16.68 6.24 -39.54
C ASN A 724 15.36 6.24 -40.33
N LYS A 725 14.58 5.17 -40.23
CA LYS A 725 13.25 4.99 -40.83
C LYS A 725 12.15 4.97 -39.77
N VAL A 726 12.49 5.35 -38.55
CA VAL A 726 11.59 5.55 -37.43
C VAL A 726 11.77 6.99 -36.93
N GLU A 727 10.66 7.68 -36.71
CA GLU A 727 10.64 8.96 -36.01
C GLU A 727 9.73 8.81 -34.79
N ILE A 728 10.15 9.36 -33.65
CA ILE A 728 9.41 9.27 -32.39
C ILE A 728 9.08 10.69 -31.97
N GLU A 729 7.80 10.93 -31.68
CA GLU A 729 7.31 12.19 -31.16
C GLU A 729 7.10 12.07 -29.66
N TYR A 730 8.10 12.57 -28.92
CA TYR A 730 8.27 12.32 -27.49
C TYR A 730 7.23 13.00 -26.60
N ASP A 731 6.66 14.12 -27.06
CA ASP A 731 5.66 14.88 -26.31
C ASP A 731 4.29 14.18 -26.31
N ASP A 732 3.98 13.40 -27.35
CA ASP A 732 2.66 12.79 -27.57
C ASP A 732 2.69 11.25 -27.56
N VAL A 733 3.86 10.64 -27.31
CA VAL A 733 4.07 9.18 -27.29
C VAL A 733 3.63 8.51 -28.61
N LEU A 734 3.91 9.17 -29.73
CA LEU A 734 3.59 8.69 -31.08
C LEU A 734 4.84 8.19 -31.80
N PHE A 735 4.68 7.13 -32.59
CA PHE A 735 5.74 6.47 -33.31
C PHE A 735 5.42 6.48 -34.81
N LYS A 736 6.26 7.13 -35.61
CA LYS A 736 6.15 7.17 -37.07
C LYS A 736 7.10 6.14 -37.65
N VAL A 737 6.55 5.15 -38.37
CA VAL A 737 7.35 4.09 -39.00
C VAL A 737 7.23 4.21 -40.52
N HIS A 738 8.36 4.31 -41.20
CA HIS A 738 8.37 4.49 -42.66
C HIS A 738 7.81 3.26 -43.37
N LYS A 739 7.01 3.47 -44.43
CA LYS A 739 6.30 2.42 -45.20
C LYS A 739 7.20 1.32 -45.76
N SER A 740 8.47 1.63 -46.03
CA SER A 740 9.45 0.65 -46.51
C SER A 740 9.80 -0.44 -45.48
N ILE A 741 9.55 -0.19 -44.19
CA ILE A 741 9.71 -1.18 -43.12
C ILE A 741 8.45 -2.04 -42.99
N LEU A 742 7.28 -1.46 -43.22
CA LEU A 742 5.97 -2.06 -42.95
C LEU A 742 5.07 -2.03 -44.19
N PRO A 743 5.21 -2.93 -45.18
CA PRO A 743 4.41 -2.86 -46.39
C PRO A 743 2.90 -3.08 -46.16
N GLU A 744 2.50 -3.75 -45.07
CA GLU A 744 1.10 -3.98 -44.68
C GLU A 744 0.94 -3.77 -43.15
N PRO A 745 0.72 -2.52 -42.68
CA PRO A 745 0.74 -2.19 -41.24
C PRO A 745 -0.34 -2.89 -40.42
N GLU A 746 -1.50 -3.20 -41.02
CA GLU A 746 -2.61 -3.88 -40.35
C GLU A 746 -2.35 -5.38 -40.06
N ASN A 747 -1.33 -5.96 -40.70
CA ASN A 747 -1.00 -7.39 -40.59
C ASN A 747 0.28 -7.65 -39.78
N VAL A 748 0.84 -6.61 -39.16
CA VAL A 748 2.16 -6.66 -38.51
C VAL A 748 2.03 -6.23 -37.05
N LEU A 749 2.60 -7.03 -36.16
CA LEU A 749 2.66 -6.71 -34.73
C LEU A 749 3.78 -5.71 -34.49
N VAL A 750 3.43 -4.49 -34.10
CA VAL A 750 4.38 -3.44 -33.73
C VAL A 750 4.38 -3.28 -32.22
N LYS A 751 5.54 -3.39 -31.59
CA LYS A 751 5.73 -3.22 -30.14
C LYS A 751 6.80 -2.18 -29.87
N ALA A 752 6.78 -1.54 -28.69
CA ALA A 752 7.84 -0.63 -28.29
C ALA A 752 8.26 -0.86 -26.83
N THR A 753 9.55 -0.64 -26.57
CA THR A 753 10.13 -0.48 -25.24
C THR A 753 10.58 0.96 -25.08
N PHE A 754 10.10 1.66 -24.06
CA PHE A 754 10.46 3.06 -23.78
C PHE A 754 10.29 3.39 -22.30
N GLU A 755 11.02 4.40 -21.84
CA GLU A 755 10.84 4.99 -20.51
C GLU A 755 9.86 6.16 -20.57
N TYR A 756 8.98 6.27 -19.58
CA TYR A 756 8.05 7.39 -19.46
C TYR A 756 8.02 7.91 -18.02
N TRP A 757 7.69 9.20 -17.86
CA TRP A 757 7.30 9.73 -16.55
C TRP A 757 5.95 9.15 -16.23
N ALA A 758 5.84 8.39 -15.15
CA ALA A 758 4.54 8.23 -14.50
C ALA A 758 4.37 9.44 -13.58
N ILE A 759 3.27 10.20 -13.71
CA ILE A 759 2.92 11.19 -12.68
C ILE A 759 2.62 10.40 -11.40
N ALA A 760 3.62 10.26 -10.53
CA ALA A 760 3.39 9.73 -9.21
C ALA A 760 2.66 10.80 -8.40
N ILE A 761 1.39 10.57 -8.18
CA ILE A 761 0.61 11.38 -7.27
C ILE A 761 0.98 10.94 -5.86
N GLY A 762 1.73 11.78 -5.14
CA GLY A 762 1.82 11.66 -3.70
C GLY A 762 0.50 12.07 -3.08
N VAL A 763 -0.48 11.18 -2.98
CA VAL A 763 -1.71 11.45 -2.24
C VAL A 763 -1.37 11.39 -0.75
N ARG A 764 -1.28 12.55 -0.10
CA ARG A 764 -1.13 12.62 1.36
C ARG A 764 -2.50 12.84 1.99
N ASN A 765 -2.88 11.97 2.93
CA ASN A 765 -4.03 12.14 3.83
C ASN A 765 -5.37 12.32 3.10
N ILE A 766 -5.79 11.37 2.25
CA ILE A 766 -7.09 11.46 1.57
C ILE A 766 -8.25 11.47 2.58
N GLU A 767 -8.08 10.81 3.72
CA GLU A 767 -8.99 10.81 4.86
C GLU A 767 -9.20 12.20 5.48
N ALA A 768 -8.24 13.11 5.30
CA ALA A 768 -8.33 14.47 5.86
C ALA A 768 -9.46 15.29 5.25
N ILE A 769 -9.96 14.94 4.06
CA ILE A 769 -11.08 15.67 3.44
C ILE A 769 -12.43 15.28 4.04
N VAL A 770 -12.51 14.19 4.82
CA VAL A 770 -13.77 13.68 5.41
C VAL A 770 -13.71 13.55 6.94
N ASP A 771 -12.60 13.92 7.57
CA ASP A 771 -12.41 13.77 9.03
C ASP A 771 -13.07 14.89 9.86
N GLY A 772 -13.64 15.91 9.19
CA GLY A 772 -14.28 17.08 9.80
C GLY A 772 -13.32 18.02 10.52
N ARG A 773 -12.01 17.90 10.30
CA ARG A 773 -10.98 18.72 10.94
C ARG A 773 -10.42 19.75 9.97
N ARG A 774 -10.43 21.01 10.39
CA ARG A 774 -9.89 22.12 9.59
C ARG A 774 -8.36 22.24 9.62
N ASP A 775 -7.69 21.48 10.48
CA ASP A 775 -6.22 21.49 10.62
C ASP A 775 -5.52 20.41 9.79
N THR A 776 -6.28 19.46 9.25
CA THR A 776 -5.84 18.44 8.30
C THR A 776 -6.24 18.85 6.88
N GLN A 777 -5.56 18.31 5.87
CA GLN A 777 -5.87 18.55 4.46
C GLN A 777 -5.23 17.49 3.58
N LEU A 778 -5.90 17.14 2.49
CA LEU A 778 -5.34 16.48 1.32
C LEU A 778 -4.43 17.46 0.59
N GLN A 779 -3.26 16.98 0.18
CA GLN A 779 -2.35 17.72 -0.69
C GLN A 779 -1.87 16.79 -1.81
N VAL A 780 -2.06 17.23 -3.03
CA VAL A 780 -1.78 16.48 -4.25
C VAL A 780 -0.79 17.31 -5.06
N GLU A 781 0.41 16.76 -5.25
CA GLU A 781 1.48 17.43 -5.98
C GLU A 781 1.65 16.80 -7.36
N PHE A 782 1.64 17.65 -8.39
CA PHE A 782 1.96 17.30 -9.76
C PHE A 782 3.27 17.99 -10.18
N PHE A 783 4.18 17.20 -10.74
CA PHE A 783 5.47 17.68 -11.23
C PHE A 783 5.40 18.27 -12.65
N GLY A 784 4.28 18.01 -13.35
CA GLY A 784 3.85 18.68 -14.58
C GLY A 784 2.40 19.15 -14.44
N GLU A 785 1.93 19.97 -15.37
CA GLU A 785 0.53 20.38 -15.40
C GLU A 785 -0.34 19.14 -15.66
N PRO A 786 -1.33 18.84 -14.79
CA PRO A 786 -2.23 17.72 -15.05
C PRO A 786 -3.06 17.99 -16.32
N ALA A 787 -3.35 16.95 -17.09
CA ALA A 787 -4.19 17.09 -18.28
C ALA A 787 -5.60 17.57 -17.92
N GLN A 788 -6.25 18.29 -18.83
CA GLN A 788 -7.64 18.70 -18.63
C GLN A 788 -8.54 17.47 -18.48
N GLY A 789 -9.40 17.47 -17.46
CA GLY A 789 -10.30 16.36 -17.15
C GLY A 789 -9.64 15.24 -16.34
N PHE A 790 -8.42 15.45 -15.82
CA PHE A 790 -7.68 14.47 -15.02
C PHE A 790 -8.55 13.93 -13.88
N HIS A 791 -8.75 12.62 -13.84
CA HIS A 791 -9.50 11.97 -12.77
C HIS A 791 -8.70 12.02 -11.47
N LEU A 792 -9.15 12.89 -10.56
CA LEU A 792 -8.51 13.07 -9.27
C LEU A 792 -8.89 11.95 -8.28
N ALA A 793 -10.19 11.77 -8.06
CA ALA A 793 -10.70 10.79 -7.11
C ALA A 793 -12.17 10.44 -7.38
N THR A 794 -12.59 9.26 -6.93
CA THR A 794 -14.00 8.89 -6.79
C THR A 794 -14.28 8.58 -5.34
N ILE A 795 -15.31 9.23 -4.78
CA ILE A 795 -15.78 8.99 -3.40
C ILE A 795 -17.00 8.08 -3.47
N ASP A 796 -16.92 6.90 -2.84
CA ASP A 796 -18.07 6.03 -2.58
C ASP A 796 -18.72 6.45 -1.24
N LEU A 797 -19.99 6.83 -1.28
CA LEU A 797 -20.79 7.17 -0.10
C LEU A 797 -21.23 5.93 0.69
N GLY A 798 -20.93 4.72 0.20
CA GLY A 798 -21.28 3.42 0.78
C GLY A 798 -22.69 2.95 0.43
N ALA A 799 -23.61 3.87 0.14
CA ALA A 799 -24.96 3.61 -0.33
C ALA A 799 -25.45 4.74 -1.26
N SER A 800 -26.55 4.51 -1.97
CA SER A 800 -27.20 5.57 -2.75
C SER A 800 -28.00 6.48 -1.83
N TYR A 801 -27.76 7.79 -1.94
CA TYR A 801 -28.47 8.82 -1.18
C TYR A 801 -29.09 9.86 -2.13
N GLU A 802 -30.20 10.45 -1.71
CA GLU A 802 -30.74 11.68 -2.28
C GLU A 802 -29.97 12.87 -1.68
N ILE A 803 -29.04 13.41 -2.46
CA ILE A 803 -28.12 14.48 -2.04
C ILE A 803 -28.83 15.83 -2.20
N GLN A 804 -28.84 16.62 -1.14
CA GLN A 804 -29.45 17.94 -1.11
C GLN A 804 -28.43 19.08 -1.04
N ALA A 805 -27.22 18.83 -0.53
CA ALA A 805 -26.14 19.81 -0.59
C ALA A 805 -24.76 19.15 -0.61
N ILE A 806 -23.78 19.83 -1.21
CA ILE A 806 -22.36 19.46 -1.22
C ILE A 806 -21.53 20.70 -0.85
N ASP A 807 -20.70 20.58 0.19
CA ASP A 807 -19.73 21.60 0.60
C ASP A 807 -18.31 21.12 0.32
N LEU A 808 -17.48 22.00 -0.24
CA LEU A 808 -16.05 21.78 -0.46
C LEU A 808 -15.25 22.93 0.14
N VAL A 809 -14.11 22.62 0.74
CA VAL A 809 -13.18 23.62 1.28
C VAL A 809 -11.78 23.34 0.75
N ALA A 810 -11.19 24.30 0.05
CA ALA A 810 -9.82 24.22 -0.44
C ALA A 810 -8.82 24.46 0.70
N GLY A 811 -7.75 23.66 0.69
CA GLY A 811 -6.64 23.78 1.62
C GLY A 811 -5.55 24.73 1.11
N PHE A 812 -4.38 24.72 1.73
CA PHE A 812 -3.21 25.45 1.25
C PHE A 812 -2.04 24.52 1.07
N TYR A 813 -1.16 24.74 0.11
CA TYR A 813 0.03 23.89 0.02
C TYR A 813 1.05 24.22 1.12
N LYS A 814 1.44 23.20 1.88
CA LYS A 814 2.38 23.24 2.99
C LYS A 814 3.44 22.16 2.77
N PRO A 815 4.54 22.48 2.07
CA PRO A 815 5.64 21.53 1.89
C PRO A 815 6.39 21.27 3.20
N ASP A 816 6.28 22.18 4.17
CA ASP A 816 6.84 22.08 5.52
C ASP A 816 6.05 22.95 6.52
N GLU A 817 6.48 22.98 7.78
CA GLU A 817 5.83 23.73 8.86
C GLU A 817 5.89 25.26 8.70
N TYR A 818 6.82 25.79 7.90
CA TYR A 818 7.12 27.22 7.82
C TYR A 818 6.53 27.88 6.59
N ARG A 819 6.43 27.14 5.48
CA ARG A 819 6.03 27.66 4.18
C ARG A 819 4.61 27.22 3.87
N LYS A 820 3.82 28.20 3.43
CA LYS A 820 2.43 28.03 3.02
C LYS A 820 2.25 28.77 1.71
N PHE A 821 1.82 28.06 0.68
CA PHE A 821 1.53 28.61 -0.63
C PHE A 821 0.03 28.58 -0.84
N ASP A 822 -0.45 29.65 -1.47
CA ASP A 822 -1.78 29.63 -2.05
C ASP A 822 -1.81 28.66 -3.22
N VAL A 823 -2.94 27.99 -3.40
CA VAL A 823 -3.17 27.05 -4.51
C VAL A 823 -4.38 27.56 -5.27
N GLY A 824 -4.41 27.33 -6.57
CA GLY A 824 -5.59 27.58 -7.40
C GLY A 824 -5.82 26.38 -8.28
N PHE A 825 -7.06 25.96 -8.42
CA PHE A 825 -7.41 24.85 -9.30
C PHE A 825 -8.85 24.97 -9.77
N ARG A 826 -9.12 24.40 -10.94
CA ARG A 826 -10.44 24.27 -11.55
C ARG A 826 -10.83 22.81 -11.56
N MET A 827 -12.05 22.50 -11.13
CA MET A 827 -12.53 21.12 -11.03
C MET A 827 -14.01 20.98 -11.38
N SER A 828 -14.39 19.74 -11.67
CA SER A 828 -15.76 19.33 -11.93
C SER A 828 -16.17 18.14 -11.07
N ILE A 829 -17.46 18.02 -10.74
CA ILE A 829 -18.04 16.89 -10.00
C ILE A 829 -19.05 16.17 -10.89
N LYS A 830 -18.91 14.84 -11.00
CA LYS A 830 -19.84 13.95 -11.69
C LYS A 830 -20.41 12.93 -10.71
N SER A 831 -21.63 12.47 -10.93
CA SER A 831 -22.30 11.47 -10.08
C SER A 831 -22.50 10.14 -10.79
N SER A 832 -22.57 9.06 -10.00
CA SER A 832 -22.94 7.72 -10.46
C SER A 832 -23.66 6.95 -9.34
N THR A 833 -24.45 5.95 -9.71
CA THR A 833 -25.05 4.99 -8.77
C THR A 833 -24.35 3.63 -8.78
N ASP A 834 -23.52 3.34 -9.79
CA ASP A 834 -22.94 2.02 -10.06
C ASP A 834 -21.42 2.01 -10.26
N ASN A 835 -20.76 3.17 -10.20
CA ASN A 835 -19.31 3.35 -10.40
C ASN A 835 -18.80 3.01 -11.81
N THR A 836 -19.69 2.85 -12.79
CA THR A 836 -19.34 2.58 -14.18
C THR A 836 -19.65 3.77 -15.07
N SER A 837 -20.87 4.31 -14.94
CA SER A 837 -21.34 5.43 -15.77
C SER A 837 -21.42 6.69 -14.91
N PHE A 838 -20.65 7.72 -15.28
CA PHE A 838 -20.63 9.01 -14.58
C PHE A 838 -21.30 10.10 -15.39
N TYR A 839 -22.19 10.85 -14.75
CA TYR A 839 -22.98 11.91 -15.37
C TYR A 839 -22.66 13.27 -14.75
N THR A 840 -22.66 14.32 -15.56
CA THR A 840 -22.56 15.70 -15.06
C THR A 840 -23.78 15.99 -14.18
N ILE A 841 -23.55 16.55 -12.99
CA ILE A 841 -24.64 16.87 -12.04
C ILE A 841 -25.40 18.12 -12.53
N SER A 842 -24.67 19.21 -12.78
CA SER A 842 -25.21 20.49 -13.25
C SER A 842 -24.13 21.37 -13.88
N ASP A 843 -24.54 22.49 -14.48
CA ASP A 843 -23.63 23.53 -14.99
C ASP A 843 -22.85 24.23 -13.87
N LYS A 844 -23.36 24.24 -12.63
CA LYS A 844 -22.70 24.83 -11.46
C LYS A 844 -21.57 23.97 -10.92
N THR A 845 -21.70 22.66 -11.05
CA THR A 845 -20.72 21.67 -10.56
C THR A 845 -19.65 21.34 -11.60
N GLU A 846 -19.69 21.98 -12.78
CA GLU A 846 -18.74 21.79 -13.86
C GLU A 846 -17.76 22.98 -13.96
N GLY A 847 -16.47 22.69 -13.83
CA GLY A 847 -15.37 23.63 -14.01
C GLY A 847 -15.40 24.83 -13.06
N PHE A 848 -15.79 24.63 -11.80
CA PHE A 848 -15.70 25.67 -10.77
C PHE A 848 -14.26 25.81 -10.28
N THR A 849 -13.89 27.02 -9.89
CA THR A 849 -12.55 27.35 -9.43
C THR A 849 -12.53 27.47 -7.91
N MET A 850 -11.46 27.02 -7.28
CA MET A 850 -11.20 27.25 -5.87
C MET A 850 -9.76 27.71 -5.67
N THR A 851 -9.58 28.61 -4.70
CA THR A 851 -8.27 29.07 -4.22
C THR A 851 -8.06 28.69 -2.75
N GLY A 852 -6.84 28.80 -2.24
CA GLY A 852 -6.52 28.29 -0.90
C GLY A 852 -7.35 28.93 0.22
N GLY A 853 -8.06 28.10 0.98
CA GLY A 853 -8.95 28.53 2.07
C GLY A 853 -10.34 28.98 1.61
N GLU A 854 -10.63 28.94 0.32
CA GLU A 854 -11.96 29.18 -0.24
C GLU A 854 -12.89 27.99 0.03
N ALA A 855 -14.18 28.27 0.17
CA ALA A 855 -15.21 27.25 0.28
C ALA A 855 -16.26 27.48 -0.80
N VAL A 856 -16.73 26.38 -1.40
CA VAL A 856 -17.86 26.40 -2.33
C VAL A 856 -18.94 25.46 -1.79
N THR A 857 -20.18 25.92 -1.89
CA THR A 857 -21.38 25.20 -1.45
C THR A 857 -22.32 25.09 -2.63
N PHE A 858 -22.78 23.88 -2.90
CA PHE A 858 -23.81 23.58 -3.88
C PHE A 858 -25.05 23.10 -3.14
N GLU A 859 -26.12 23.88 -3.22
CA GLU A 859 -27.39 23.54 -2.59
C GLU A 859 -28.29 22.79 -3.58
N GLU A 860 -29.46 22.33 -3.15
CA GLU A 860 -30.38 21.52 -3.97
C GLU A 860 -30.75 22.21 -5.30
N GLN A 861 -30.83 23.55 -5.30
CA GLN A 861 -31.07 24.35 -6.49
C GLN A 861 -29.91 24.33 -7.49
N ASP A 862 -28.68 24.12 -7.03
CA ASP A 862 -27.45 24.05 -7.82
C ASP A 862 -27.15 22.62 -8.26
N LEU A 863 -27.59 21.62 -7.49
CA LEU A 863 -27.40 20.20 -7.76
C LEU A 863 -28.50 19.58 -8.63
N GLY A 864 -29.69 20.18 -8.62
CA GLY A 864 -30.90 19.61 -9.21
C GLY A 864 -31.73 18.84 -8.18
N THR A 865 -33.05 19.00 -8.25
CA THR A 865 -33.99 18.38 -7.31
C THR A 865 -33.95 16.86 -7.41
N GLY A 866 -33.78 16.16 -6.29
CA GLY A 866 -33.78 14.69 -6.24
C GLY A 866 -32.50 14.02 -6.77
N LEU A 867 -31.35 14.73 -6.77
CA LEU A 867 -30.06 14.15 -7.16
C LEU A 867 -29.79 12.88 -6.35
N THR A 868 -29.81 11.71 -7.00
CA THR A 868 -29.48 10.44 -6.36
C THR A 868 -28.11 9.97 -6.79
N ALA A 869 -27.19 9.77 -5.85
CA ALA A 869 -25.85 9.26 -6.14
C ALA A 869 -25.33 8.35 -5.03
N ARG A 870 -24.45 7.42 -5.41
CA ARG A 870 -23.58 6.66 -4.50
C ARG A 870 -22.12 7.06 -4.67
N TYR A 871 -21.72 7.39 -5.90
CA TYR A 871 -20.35 7.73 -6.23
C TYR A 871 -20.27 9.17 -6.73
N LEU A 872 -19.30 9.92 -6.24
CA LEU A 872 -18.96 11.26 -6.71
C LEU A 872 -17.54 11.24 -7.30
N LYS A 873 -17.40 11.54 -8.59
CA LYS A 873 -16.12 11.62 -9.30
C LYS A 873 -15.70 13.08 -9.44
N PHE A 874 -14.50 13.37 -8.97
CA PHE A 874 -13.85 14.68 -9.08
C PHE A 874 -12.85 14.64 -10.23
N THR A 875 -12.95 15.59 -11.16
CA THR A 875 -11.99 15.76 -12.26
C THR A 875 -11.35 17.14 -12.17
N LEU A 876 -10.02 17.18 -12.33
CA LEU A 876 -9.27 18.42 -12.39
C LEU A 876 -9.18 18.89 -13.85
N ASP A 877 -9.56 20.13 -14.07
CA ASP A 877 -9.53 20.75 -15.39
C ASP A 877 -8.30 21.64 -15.57
N GLU A 878 -7.87 22.31 -14.49
CA GLU A 878 -6.71 23.21 -14.47
C GLU A 878 -6.14 23.24 -13.05
N VAL A 879 -4.82 23.36 -12.91
CA VAL A 879 -4.15 23.54 -11.62
C VAL A 879 -3.10 24.64 -11.78
N ASP A 880 -3.07 25.59 -10.85
CA ASP A 880 -2.09 26.67 -10.87
C ASP A 880 -0.71 26.18 -10.45
N ARG A 881 0.31 26.75 -11.12
CA ARG A 881 1.71 26.51 -10.76
C ARG A 881 2.12 27.41 -9.60
N ILE A 882 2.52 26.80 -8.49
CA ILE A 882 3.05 27.51 -7.32
C ILE A 882 4.56 27.73 -7.40
N PRO A 883 5.10 28.84 -6.84
CA PRO A 883 6.53 29.15 -6.88
C PRO A 883 7.33 28.42 -5.79
N TYR A 884 7.28 27.09 -5.77
CA TYR A 884 8.04 26.24 -4.85
C TYR A 884 8.98 25.30 -5.62
N GLY A 885 10.28 25.28 -5.25
CA GLY A 885 11.29 24.49 -5.97
C GLY A 885 11.45 24.94 -7.44
N ARG A 886 11.38 23.99 -8.38
CA ARG A 886 11.35 24.25 -9.84
C ARG A 886 9.94 24.65 -10.33
N GLY A 887 9.03 25.00 -9.43
CA GLY A 887 7.61 25.22 -9.70
C GLY A 887 6.86 23.89 -9.68
N ARG A 888 5.78 23.81 -8.91
CA ARG A 888 4.94 22.62 -8.77
C ARG A 888 3.49 22.99 -9.07
N PHE A 889 2.72 22.05 -9.57
CA PHE A 889 1.28 22.19 -9.71
C PHE A 889 0.64 21.48 -8.53
N VAL A 890 -0.19 22.16 -7.75
CA VAL A 890 -0.67 21.60 -6.49
C VAL A 890 -2.15 21.85 -6.30
N MET A 891 -2.87 20.81 -5.91
CA MET A 891 -4.20 20.92 -5.34
C MET A 891 -4.14 20.60 -3.85
N ALA A 892 -4.85 21.39 -3.03
CA ALA A 892 -5.06 21.08 -1.63
C ALA A 892 -6.55 21.22 -1.26
N MET A 893 -7.06 20.29 -0.46
CA MET A 893 -8.45 20.28 -0.03
C MET A 893 -8.54 19.89 1.44
N THR A 894 -9.33 20.63 2.21
CA THR A 894 -9.48 20.45 3.65
C THR A 894 -10.75 19.67 4.00
N GLU A 895 -11.84 19.87 3.26
CA GLU A 895 -13.12 19.26 3.65
C GLU A 895 -14.00 19.04 2.41
N ILE A 896 -14.70 17.92 2.41
CA ILE A 896 -15.82 17.57 1.52
C ILE A 896 -16.93 17.08 2.45
N SER A 897 -18.10 17.71 2.36
CA SER A 897 -19.30 17.27 3.06
C SER A 897 -20.44 17.08 2.08
N VAL A 898 -21.17 15.96 2.23
CA VAL A 898 -22.33 15.62 1.40
C VAL A 898 -23.52 15.43 2.33
N TYR A 899 -24.60 16.16 2.07
CA TYR A 899 -25.76 16.20 2.94
C TYR A 899 -26.97 15.55 2.28
N ASN A 900 -27.66 14.70 3.02
CA ASN A 900 -28.97 14.16 2.68
C ASN A 900 -29.96 14.46 3.81
N ASN A 901 -31.26 14.44 3.49
CA ASN A 901 -32.34 14.61 4.45
C ASN A 901 -32.15 15.83 5.40
N ILE A 902 -31.77 16.97 4.82
CA ILE A 902 -31.69 18.25 5.51
C ILE A 902 -33.12 18.63 5.95
N VAL A 903 -33.43 18.35 7.20
CA VAL A 903 -34.67 18.80 7.85
C VAL A 903 -34.42 20.19 8.40
N LEU A 904 -35.03 21.19 7.76
CA LEU A 904 -35.04 22.55 8.27
C LEU A 904 -35.95 22.61 9.52
N GLU A 905 -35.36 22.51 10.72
CA GLU A 905 -36.11 22.54 11.98
C GLU A 905 -36.68 23.94 12.29
N SER A 906 -35.94 25.01 11.96
CA SER A 906 -36.41 26.39 11.98
C SER A 906 -35.50 27.31 11.17
N GLU A 907 -36.05 28.42 10.68
CA GLU A 907 -35.33 29.51 10.03
C GLU A 907 -35.51 30.76 10.89
N VAL A 908 -34.42 31.48 11.17
CA VAL A 908 -34.48 32.78 11.88
C VAL A 908 -33.93 33.85 10.95
N LYS A 909 -34.79 34.80 10.56
CA LYS A 909 -34.40 35.92 9.70
C LYS A 909 -33.92 37.10 10.53
N LEU A 910 -32.88 37.77 10.08
CA LEU A 910 -32.34 38.92 10.80
C LEU A 910 -33.12 40.19 10.44
N ILE A 911 -33.52 40.97 11.45
CA ILE A 911 -34.19 42.26 11.27
C ILE A 911 -33.14 43.36 11.27
N ALA A 912 -33.06 44.14 10.20
CA ALA A 912 -32.17 45.29 10.15
C ALA A 912 -32.41 46.23 11.33
N THR A 913 -31.33 46.59 12.04
CA THR A 913 -31.38 47.58 13.11
C THR A 913 -30.41 48.72 12.87
N THR A 914 -30.83 49.91 13.26
CA THR A 914 -30.02 51.14 13.24
C THR A 914 -30.36 51.95 14.49
N THR A 915 -29.76 53.12 14.68
CA THR A 915 -30.10 53.99 15.82
C THR A 915 -30.34 55.42 15.39
N LEU A 916 -31.23 56.12 16.09
CA LEU A 916 -31.47 57.55 15.90
C LEU A 916 -30.19 58.36 16.11
N ILE A 917 -29.85 59.26 15.19
CA ILE A 917 -28.72 60.19 15.36
C ILE A 917 -29.14 61.40 16.20
N GLN A 918 -30.43 61.74 16.19
CA GLN A 918 -30.99 62.91 16.87
C GLN A 918 -32.33 62.56 17.51
N ASP A 919 -32.75 63.35 18.50
CA ASP A 919 -34.08 63.23 19.09
C ASP A 919 -35.16 63.46 18.01
N VAL A 920 -36.21 62.64 18.04
CA VAL A 920 -37.35 62.72 17.14
C VAL A 920 -38.58 63.05 17.97
N SER A 921 -39.32 64.08 17.58
CA SER A 921 -40.56 64.50 18.24
C SER A 921 -41.78 64.26 17.36
N ALA A 922 -42.94 64.13 18.01
CA ALA A 922 -44.24 64.02 17.38
C ALA A 922 -44.43 65.00 16.20
N GLY A 923 -44.87 64.49 15.05
CA GLY A 923 -45.05 65.28 13.83
C GLY A 923 -43.77 65.53 13.01
N ALA A 924 -42.67 64.86 13.33
CA ALA A 924 -41.47 64.87 12.48
C ALA A 924 -41.79 64.39 11.06
N THR A 925 -41.23 65.09 10.06
CA THR A 925 -41.39 64.78 8.62
C THR A 925 -40.18 64.02 8.05
N ASN A 926 -39.13 63.86 8.86
CA ASN A 926 -37.97 63.03 8.59
C ASN A 926 -37.48 62.36 9.87
N VAL A 927 -36.82 61.21 9.73
CA VAL A 927 -36.19 60.47 10.83
C VAL A 927 -34.77 60.13 10.40
N ARG A 928 -33.78 60.61 11.17
CA ARG A 928 -32.36 60.43 10.87
C ARG A 928 -31.76 59.33 11.72
N VAL A 929 -31.12 58.38 11.05
CA VAL A 929 -30.54 57.17 11.65
C VAL A 929 -29.10 56.96 11.19
N LEU A 930 -28.30 56.19 11.93
CA LEU A 930 -26.88 55.96 11.59
C LEU A 930 -26.68 55.40 10.18
N ASP A 931 -27.55 54.47 9.79
CA ASP A 931 -27.54 53.82 8.49
C ASP A 931 -28.97 53.35 8.14
N THR A 932 -29.37 53.54 6.89
CA THR A 932 -30.66 53.06 6.36
C THR A 932 -30.51 51.75 5.56
N SER A 933 -29.29 51.21 5.45
CA SER A 933 -29.05 49.92 4.80
C SER A 933 -29.84 48.80 5.48
N GLY A 934 -30.46 47.93 4.66
CA GLY A 934 -31.31 46.84 5.14
C GLY A 934 -32.77 47.21 5.41
N PHE A 935 -33.17 48.48 5.28
CA PHE A 935 -34.59 48.89 5.30
C PHE A 935 -35.19 48.87 3.89
N THR A 936 -36.45 48.46 3.74
CA THR A 936 -37.13 48.44 2.43
C THR A 936 -37.33 49.85 1.89
N GLU A 937 -36.79 50.11 0.71
CA GLU A 937 -37.12 51.29 -0.10
C GLU A 937 -38.54 51.08 -0.70
N PRO A 938 -39.54 51.91 -0.34
CA PRO A 938 -40.90 51.75 -0.84
C PRO A 938 -40.97 52.01 -2.35
N GLU A 939 -41.82 51.28 -3.08
CA GLU A 939 -42.12 51.62 -4.47
C GLU A 939 -42.82 52.98 -4.57
N SER A 940 -42.70 53.66 -5.72
CA SER A 940 -43.20 55.02 -5.90
C SER A 940 -44.71 55.14 -5.60
N GLY A 941 -45.05 55.87 -4.53
CA GLY A 941 -46.43 56.07 -4.07
C GLY A 941 -46.88 55.13 -2.94
N GLU A 942 -46.02 54.22 -2.50
CA GLU A 942 -46.23 53.35 -1.35
C GLU A 942 -45.55 53.89 -0.08
N THR A 943 -45.84 53.25 1.06
CA THR A 943 -45.23 53.57 2.36
C THR A 943 -44.71 52.29 3.01
N ALA A 944 -43.52 52.34 3.60
CA ALA A 944 -43.03 51.29 4.49
C ALA A 944 -43.09 51.76 5.96
N THR A 945 -43.04 50.80 6.89
CA THR A 945 -43.12 51.05 8.34
C THR A 945 -41.80 50.71 9.01
N ALA A 946 -41.43 51.51 10.02
CA ALA A 946 -40.35 51.22 10.96
C ALA A 946 -40.79 51.57 12.39
N TYR A 947 -40.04 51.07 13.37
CA TYR A 947 -40.37 51.17 14.79
C TYR A 947 -39.19 51.75 15.56
N ILE A 948 -39.45 52.74 16.40
CA ILE A 948 -38.45 53.32 17.31
C ILE A 948 -38.41 52.48 18.58
N ASP A 949 -37.20 52.27 19.11
CA ASP A 949 -36.91 51.60 20.37
C ASP A 949 -37.48 50.17 20.45
N LYS A 950 -37.60 49.49 19.30
CA LYS A 950 -38.14 48.12 19.21
C LYS A 950 -39.55 47.99 19.83
N ASP A 951 -40.32 49.08 19.83
CA ASP A 951 -41.66 49.14 20.41
C ASP A 951 -42.72 49.26 19.31
N VAL A 952 -43.64 48.30 19.30
CA VAL A 952 -44.78 48.26 18.36
C VAL A 952 -45.66 49.52 18.43
N ASN A 953 -45.67 50.22 19.58
CA ASN A 953 -46.44 51.44 19.79
C ASN A 953 -45.70 52.71 19.36
N LYS A 954 -44.42 52.59 18.97
CA LYS A 954 -43.59 53.70 18.48
C LYS A 954 -43.28 53.56 16.99
N SER A 955 -44.27 53.17 16.19
CA SER A 955 -44.13 53.01 14.74
C SER A 955 -44.22 54.33 13.97
N PHE A 956 -43.55 54.41 12.82
CA PHE A 956 -43.72 55.48 11.83
C PHE A 956 -43.70 54.91 10.42
N THR A 957 -44.39 55.58 9.50
CA THR A 957 -44.32 55.24 8.08
C THR A 957 -43.43 56.24 7.34
N TYR A 958 -42.76 55.80 6.28
CA TYR A 958 -41.94 56.63 5.40
C TYR A 958 -42.22 56.27 3.93
N THR A 959 -42.02 57.23 3.03
CA THR A 959 -42.26 57.04 1.59
C THR A 959 -40.99 56.89 0.78
N ASP A 960 -39.83 57.26 1.35
CA ASP A 960 -38.55 57.24 0.62
C ASP A 960 -37.38 57.20 1.61
N ILE A 961 -36.21 56.72 1.14
CA ILE A 961 -34.95 56.62 1.87
C ILE A 961 -33.88 57.42 1.12
N GLU A 962 -33.40 58.52 1.70
CA GLU A 962 -32.26 59.25 1.13
C GLU A 962 -30.96 58.55 1.55
N SER A 963 -30.05 58.35 0.57
CA SER A 963 -28.84 57.53 0.73
C SER A 963 -28.07 57.83 2.03
N GLY A 964 -28.05 56.84 2.93
CA GLY A 964 -27.07 56.68 3.99
C GLY A 964 -27.50 57.03 5.42
N ASN A 965 -28.57 57.81 5.66
CA ASN A 965 -28.96 58.14 7.05
C ASN A 965 -30.36 58.75 7.27
N ASN A 966 -31.27 58.77 6.29
CA ASN A 966 -32.49 59.57 6.41
C ASN A 966 -33.73 58.90 5.80
N PHE A 967 -34.78 58.73 6.61
CA PHE A 967 -36.13 58.41 6.17
C PHE A 967 -36.89 59.71 5.86
N THR A 968 -37.52 59.81 4.69
CA THR A 968 -38.28 60.99 4.27
C THR A 968 -39.74 60.67 3.99
N GLY A 969 -40.57 61.72 3.95
CA GLY A 969 -42.03 61.57 3.92
C GLY A 969 -42.57 60.87 5.16
N VAL A 970 -41.92 61.09 6.31
CA VAL A 970 -42.27 60.41 7.55
C VAL A 970 -43.62 60.91 8.08
N VAL A 971 -44.48 59.97 8.47
CA VAL A 971 -45.68 60.23 9.27
C VAL A 971 -45.48 59.58 10.63
N LEU A 972 -45.20 60.42 11.63
CA LEU A 972 -45.04 60.02 13.02
C LEU A 972 -46.23 60.54 13.84
N GLU A 973 -46.99 59.64 14.47
CA GLU A 973 -48.18 60.01 15.24
C GLU A 973 -47.86 60.95 16.41
N SER A 974 -48.85 61.76 16.81
CA SER A 974 -48.66 62.91 17.69
C SER A 974 -48.25 62.58 19.14
N ALA A 975 -48.19 61.30 19.51
CA ALA A 975 -47.77 60.81 20.83
C ALA A 975 -46.41 60.11 20.84
N ILE A 976 -45.76 59.96 19.67
CA ILE A 976 -44.52 59.19 19.55
C ILE A 976 -43.31 60.14 19.55
N SER A 977 -42.34 59.86 20.40
CA SER A 977 -41.04 60.53 20.44
C SER A 977 -39.94 59.49 20.68
N GLY A 978 -38.74 59.78 20.20
CA GLY A 978 -37.56 58.97 20.48
C GLY A 978 -36.33 59.82 20.76
N SER A 979 -35.41 59.28 21.55
CA SER A 979 -34.14 59.93 21.89
C SER A 979 -33.00 59.46 20.98
N SER A 980 -32.02 60.34 20.74
CA SER A 980 -30.77 59.96 20.09
C SER A 980 -30.15 58.72 20.74
N GLY A 981 -29.75 57.74 19.93
CA GLY A 981 -29.24 56.45 20.36
C GLY A 981 -30.30 55.35 20.53
N GLU A 982 -31.61 55.66 20.51
CA GLU A 982 -32.64 54.62 20.49
C GLU A 982 -32.62 53.85 19.15
N TYR A 983 -32.94 52.56 19.22
CA TYR A 983 -32.95 51.71 18.04
C TYR A 983 -34.06 52.12 17.06
N VAL A 984 -33.83 51.91 15.77
CA VAL A 984 -34.88 51.89 14.75
C VAL A 984 -34.80 50.55 14.06
N VAL A 985 -35.94 49.89 13.92
CA VAL A 985 -36.06 48.54 13.35
C VAL A 985 -37.20 48.49 12.36
N GLN A 986 -37.07 47.70 11.30
CA GLN A 986 -38.12 47.62 10.28
C GLN A 986 -39.32 46.77 10.75
N THR A 987 -39.07 45.75 11.55
CA THR A 987 -40.08 44.85 12.10
C THR A 987 -39.75 44.57 13.56
N ILE A 988 -40.74 44.13 14.33
CA ILE A 988 -40.51 43.69 15.71
C ILE A 988 -40.10 42.22 15.69
N GLU A 989 -39.12 41.88 16.52
CA GLU A 989 -38.63 40.53 16.75
C GLU A 989 -39.77 39.58 17.16
N GLY A 990 -39.76 38.37 16.60
CA GLY A 990 -40.73 37.32 16.86
C GLY A 990 -40.07 35.94 16.87
N ASP A 991 -40.87 34.87 16.88
CA ASP A 991 -40.35 33.50 17.09
C ASP A 991 -39.38 33.01 15.99
N THR A 992 -39.40 33.63 14.81
CA THR A 992 -38.56 33.29 13.65
C THR A 992 -37.76 34.48 13.11
N THR A 993 -37.62 35.55 13.90
CA THR A 993 -36.85 36.74 13.50
C THR A 993 -36.01 37.24 14.67
N LEU A 994 -34.85 37.85 14.41
CA LEU A 994 -33.95 38.34 15.46
C LEU A 994 -33.30 39.67 15.06
N TYR A 995 -33.11 40.58 16.00
CA TYR A 995 -32.49 41.89 15.70
C TYR A 995 -31.01 41.78 15.29
N ASP A 996 -30.66 42.33 14.13
CA ASP A 996 -29.28 42.47 13.68
C ASP A 996 -28.57 43.68 14.33
N ASN A 997 -28.24 43.55 15.61
CA ASN A 997 -27.59 44.62 16.36
C ASN A 997 -26.12 44.89 15.93
N ASN A 998 -25.52 44.02 15.11
CA ASN A 998 -24.09 44.02 14.79
C ASN A 998 -23.79 44.14 13.29
N THR A 999 -24.79 44.50 12.47
CA THR A 999 -24.69 44.59 11.00
C THR A 999 -24.14 43.31 10.37
N PHE A 1000 -24.64 42.17 10.80
CA PHE A 1000 -24.37 40.86 10.21
C PHE A 1000 -25.16 40.64 8.91
N LEU A 1001 -26.35 41.23 8.77
CA LEU A 1001 -27.21 41.07 7.59
C LEU A 1001 -26.49 41.43 6.27
N PRO A 1002 -25.73 42.56 6.18
CA PRO A 1002 -24.96 42.88 4.97
C PRO A 1002 -23.69 42.04 4.79
N LYS A 1003 -23.25 41.30 5.82
CA LYS A 1003 -21.97 40.55 5.84
C LYS A 1003 -22.14 39.04 5.65
N LEU A 1004 -23.26 38.48 6.10
CA LEU A 1004 -23.51 37.03 6.17
C LEU A 1004 -24.85 36.61 5.55
N GLY A 1005 -25.71 37.56 5.16
CA GLY A 1005 -27.06 37.28 4.66
C GLY A 1005 -28.02 36.80 5.75
N ASP A 1006 -29.21 36.35 5.32
CA ASP A 1006 -30.37 36.03 6.17
C ASP A 1006 -30.29 34.69 6.91
N ARG A 1007 -29.15 33.99 6.88
CA ARG A 1007 -29.02 32.61 7.39
C ARG A 1007 -27.96 32.53 8.49
N VAL A 1008 -28.38 32.26 9.72
CA VAL A 1008 -27.47 31.91 10.82
C VAL A 1008 -27.85 30.55 11.41
N PHE A 1009 -27.01 29.53 11.21
CA PHE A 1009 -26.91 28.37 12.11
C PHE A 1009 -25.58 27.61 11.95
N LYS A 1010 -24.98 27.20 13.09
CA LYS A 1010 -24.22 25.94 13.21
C LYS A 1010 -24.15 25.52 14.69
N LYS A 1011 -24.84 24.45 15.07
CA LYS A 1011 -24.61 23.73 16.34
C LYS A 1011 -23.91 22.41 16.05
N ILE A 1012 -22.61 22.34 16.34
CA ILE A 1012 -21.85 21.09 16.33
C ILE A 1012 -21.93 20.51 17.74
N LEU A 1013 -22.60 19.36 17.90
CA LEU A 1013 -22.49 18.55 19.12
C LEU A 1013 -21.14 17.83 19.07
N ILE A 1014 -20.09 18.46 19.60
CA ILE A 1014 -18.81 17.79 19.88
C ILE A 1014 -19.04 16.94 21.13
N SER A 1015 -18.84 15.62 21.03
CA SER A 1015 -19.02 14.71 22.18
C SER A 1015 -18.08 15.08 23.33
N ASP A 1016 -18.57 14.99 24.57
CA ASP A 1016 -17.93 15.46 25.82
C ASP A 1016 -16.61 14.75 26.20
N ARG A 1017 -15.97 14.00 25.31
CA ARG A 1017 -14.86 13.10 25.67
C ARG A 1017 -13.45 13.68 25.63
N ASN A 1018 -13.20 14.90 25.13
CA ASN A 1018 -11.85 15.48 25.16
C ASN A 1018 -11.86 17.01 25.37
N LEU A 1019 -11.75 17.46 26.62
CA LEU A 1019 -11.36 18.83 26.98
C LEU A 1019 -10.06 18.77 27.78
N TYR A 1020 -8.97 19.32 27.23
CA TYR A 1020 -7.76 19.61 28.01
C TYR A 1020 -8.12 20.59 29.12
N ASN A 1021 -7.69 20.30 30.34
CA ASN A 1021 -7.92 21.24 31.43
C ASN A 1021 -6.93 22.42 31.34
N GLN A 1022 -7.27 23.52 32.01
CA GLN A 1022 -6.48 24.77 32.01
C GLN A 1022 -5.00 24.53 32.40
N THR A 1023 -4.71 23.54 33.24
CA THR A 1023 -3.33 23.25 33.69
C THR A 1023 -2.49 22.62 32.58
N GLU A 1024 -3.10 21.86 31.69
CA GLU A 1024 -2.46 21.25 30.53
C GLU A 1024 -2.21 22.30 29.44
N LEU A 1025 -3.18 23.18 29.19
CA LEU A 1025 -3.04 24.34 28.32
C LEU A 1025 -1.93 25.30 28.78
N ASP A 1026 -1.86 25.57 30.09
CA ASP A 1026 -0.84 26.45 30.67
C ASP A 1026 0.58 25.85 30.60
N ARG A 1027 0.70 24.51 30.65
CA ARG A 1027 1.98 23.80 30.54
C ARG A 1027 2.53 23.85 29.11
N VAL A 1028 1.65 23.75 28.12
CA VAL A 1028 1.99 23.89 26.70
C VAL A 1028 2.36 25.34 26.39
N ALA A 1029 1.58 26.33 26.86
CA ALA A 1029 1.82 27.75 26.63
C ALA A 1029 3.16 28.26 27.20
N LYS A 1030 3.58 27.76 28.37
CA LYS A 1030 4.87 28.13 28.99
C LYS A 1030 6.10 27.60 28.24
N GLY A 1031 5.95 26.56 27.41
CA GLY A 1031 7.03 26.01 26.59
C GLY A 1031 7.45 26.91 25.43
N PHE A 1032 6.56 27.77 24.94
CA PHE A 1032 6.75 28.57 23.72
C PHE A 1032 7.20 30.03 23.97
N LEU A 1033 7.33 30.48 25.22
CA LEU A 1033 7.55 31.90 25.59
C LEU A 1033 9.00 32.25 26.00
N ARG A 1034 10.03 31.62 25.42
CA ARG A 1034 11.44 31.98 25.64
C ARG A 1034 12.17 32.20 24.32
N GLU A 1035 12.24 33.45 23.83
CA GLU A 1035 13.48 34.15 23.44
C GLU A 1035 13.26 35.38 22.51
N PHE A 1036 13.65 36.54 23.05
CA PHE A 1036 14.24 37.75 22.45
C PHE A 1036 13.50 38.75 21.52
N TYR A 1037 13.64 40.03 21.93
CA TYR A 1037 13.28 41.30 21.28
C TYR A 1037 14.50 41.97 20.60
N LYS A 1038 14.31 42.78 19.52
CA LYS A 1038 14.85 44.17 19.38
C LYS A 1038 14.46 44.96 18.10
N ASN A 1039 13.85 46.14 18.33
CA ASN A 1039 13.85 47.45 17.61
C ASN A 1039 13.05 47.71 16.30
N HIS A 1040 11.76 48.13 16.40
CA HIS A 1040 10.93 48.48 15.23
C HIS A 1040 9.87 49.57 15.52
N SER A 1041 9.44 50.28 14.48
CA SER A 1041 8.38 51.31 14.48
C SER A 1041 6.98 50.69 14.42
N LYS A 1042 6.12 51.06 15.37
CA LYS A 1042 4.81 50.44 15.64
C LYS A 1042 3.64 51.34 15.23
N MET A 1043 2.58 50.76 14.69
CA MET A 1043 1.27 51.37 14.41
C MET A 1043 0.19 50.54 15.12
N GLN A 1044 -0.86 51.15 15.67
CA GLN A 1044 -1.89 50.43 16.44
C GLN A 1044 -3.26 50.58 15.76
N VAL A 1045 -3.95 49.47 15.51
CA VAL A 1045 -5.25 49.40 14.82
C VAL A 1045 -6.19 48.45 15.55
N GLU A 1046 -7.45 48.82 15.73
CA GLU A 1046 -8.48 47.96 16.34
C GLU A 1046 -9.25 47.20 15.26
N VAL A 1047 -9.47 45.89 15.47
CA VAL A 1047 -10.21 45.02 14.53
C VAL A 1047 -11.21 44.14 15.27
N LEU A 1048 -12.32 43.83 14.60
CA LEU A 1048 -13.30 42.84 15.06
C LEU A 1048 -12.71 41.42 14.96
N TYR A 1049 -12.95 40.64 16.02
CA TYR A 1049 -12.33 39.34 16.30
C TYR A 1049 -12.16 38.40 15.09
N ALA A 1050 -10.93 37.94 14.89
CA ALA A 1050 -10.56 36.87 13.96
C ALA A 1050 -9.60 35.89 14.67
N PRO A 1051 -10.04 34.66 15.03
CA PRO A 1051 -9.26 33.73 15.86
C PRO A 1051 -7.98 33.19 15.20
N TYR A 1052 -7.75 33.48 13.92
CA TYR A 1052 -6.59 33.02 13.14
C TYR A 1052 -5.42 34.03 13.10
N LEU A 1053 -5.60 35.25 13.64
CA LEU A 1053 -4.56 36.28 13.64
C LEU A 1053 -3.53 36.05 14.76
N LYS A 1054 -2.31 35.67 14.38
CA LYS A 1054 -1.19 35.39 15.30
C LYS A 1054 -0.14 36.49 15.25
N VAL A 1055 0.49 36.77 16.39
CA VAL A 1055 1.71 37.58 16.44
C VAL A 1055 2.76 36.94 15.53
N GLY A 1056 3.36 37.74 14.65
CA GLY A 1056 4.32 37.31 13.61
C GLY A 1056 3.73 37.16 12.21
N GLN A 1057 2.41 37.17 12.04
CA GLN A 1057 1.79 37.12 10.71
C GLN A 1057 1.94 38.44 9.96
N THR A 1058 2.10 38.36 8.64
CA THR A 1058 2.09 39.53 7.77
C THR A 1058 0.66 39.85 7.34
N VAL A 1059 0.23 41.08 7.57
CA VAL A 1059 -1.05 41.62 7.12
C VAL A 1059 -0.80 42.76 6.15
N SER A 1060 -1.61 42.83 5.10
CA SER A 1060 -1.59 43.98 4.20
C SER A 1060 -2.58 45.03 4.70
N VAL A 1061 -2.10 46.26 4.88
CA VAL A 1061 -2.93 47.37 5.31
C VAL A 1061 -3.24 48.23 4.10
N THR A 1062 -4.52 48.36 3.82
CA THR A 1062 -5.06 49.33 2.85
C THR A 1062 -5.80 50.41 3.63
N ASP A 1063 -5.19 51.59 3.70
CA ASP A 1063 -5.76 52.79 4.28
C ASP A 1063 -5.94 53.84 3.18
N SER A 1064 -7.18 53.91 2.68
CA SER A 1064 -7.58 54.83 1.63
C SER A 1064 -7.54 56.31 2.05
N TYR A 1065 -7.54 56.62 3.35
CA TYR A 1065 -7.49 57.99 3.85
C TYR A 1065 -6.05 58.54 3.84
N ASN A 1066 -5.07 57.70 4.14
CA ASN A 1066 -3.64 58.07 4.11
C ASN A 1066 -2.92 57.68 2.80
N ASN A 1067 -3.65 57.20 1.80
CA ASN A 1067 -3.13 56.77 0.50
C ASN A 1067 -2.08 55.64 0.60
N ILE A 1068 -2.28 54.74 1.57
CA ILE A 1068 -1.46 53.55 1.79
C ILE A 1068 -2.24 52.37 1.19
N SER A 1069 -1.83 51.85 0.04
CA SER A 1069 -2.43 50.64 -0.52
C SER A 1069 -1.44 49.48 -0.45
N ASP A 1070 -1.91 48.36 0.08
CA ASP A 1070 -1.21 47.07 0.03
C ASP A 1070 0.18 47.07 0.70
N VAL A 1071 0.35 47.88 1.75
CA VAL A 1071 1.62 47.90 2.49
C VAL A 1071 1.59 46.83 3.57
N LYS A 1072 2.57 45.92 3.50
CA LYS A 1072 2.68 44.75 4.39
C LYS A 1072 3.34 45.11 5.72
N TYR A 1073 2.68 44.74 6.82
CA TYR A 1073 3.15 44.89 8.20
C TYR A 1073 3.10 43.53 8.91
N PHE A 1074 3.94 43.33 9.92
CA PHE A 1074 3.83 42.18 10.81
C PHE A 1074 2.97 42.52 12.03
N ILE A 1075 2.16 41.58 12.49
CA ILE A 1075 1.46 41.72 13.77
C ILE A 1075 2.46 41.50 14.89
N GLU A 1076 2.83 42.55 15.61
CA GLU A 1076 3.84 42.52 16.67
C GLU A 1076 3.23 42.19 18.04
N SER A 1077 2.00 42.62 18.29
CA SER A 1077 1.24 42.20 19.47
C SER A 1077 -0.25 42.31 19.25
N VAL A 1078 -1.01 41.46 19.93
CA VAL A 1078 -2.47 41.50 19.97
C VAL A 1078 -2.86 41.76 21.43
N SER A 1079 -3.67 42.80 21.67
CA SER A 1079 -4.16 43.12 23.01
C SER A 1079 -5.69 43.15 23.02
N ASP A 1080 -6.31 42.46 23.96
CA ASP A 1080 -7.76 42.45 24.15
C ASP A 1080 -8.15 43.56 25.12
N ARG A 1081 -9.05 44.45 24.69
CA ARG A 1081 -9.75 45.39 25.56
C ARG A 1081 -11.25 45.23 25.37
N ASN A 1082 -11.87 44.46 26.27
CA ASN A 1082 -13.32 44.29 26.33
C ASN A 1082 -13.93 43.78 25.01
N GLY A 1083 -13.29 42.80 24.36
CA GLY A 1083 -13.80 42.19 23.13
C GLY A 1083 -13.43 42.92 21.84
N ALA A 1084 -12.77 44.08 21.94
CA ALA A 1084 -12.07 44.71 20.83
C ALA A 1084 -10.59 44.34 20.89
N TYR A 1085 -10.09 43.70 19.83
CA TYR A 1085 -8.67 43.37 19.73
C TYR A 1085 -7.93 44.54 19.08
N SER A 1086 -6.94 45.07 19.79
CA SER A 1086 -6.01 46.07 19.29
C SER A 1086 -4.73 45.38 18.82
N LEU A 1087 -4.47 45.45 17.52
CA LEU A 1087 -3.26 44.98 16.87
C LEU A 1087 -2.22 46.07 16.90
N VAL A 1088 -1.00 45.70 17.28
CA VAL A 1088 0.18 46.53 17.07
C VAL A 1088 0.91 45.97 15.88
N LEU A 1089 0.96 46.72 14.79
CA LEU A 1089 1.58 46.38 13.53
C LEU A 1089 2.97 47.01 13.45
N ALA A 1090 3.98 46.21 13.13
CA ALA A 1090 5.35 46.68 12.96
C ALA A 1090 5.82 46.43 11.53
N ARG A 1091 6.51 47.42 10.97
CA ARG A 1091 7.21 47.29 9.69
C ARG A 1091 8.72 47.38 9.95
N TYR A 1092 9.42 46.39 9.43
CA TYR A 1092 10.86 46.22 9.56
C TYR A 1092 11.45 46.62 8.19
N PRO A 1093 12.43 47.54 8.10
CA PRO A 1093 13.06 47.90 6.83
C PRO A 1093 13.91 46.77 6.25
#